data_AF-A0A179IJL8-F1
#
_entry.id   AF-A0A179IJL8-F1
#
_cell.length_a   1.000
_cell.length_b   1.000
_cell.length_c   1.000
_cell.angle_alpha   90.00
_cell.angle_beta   90.00
_cell.angle_gamma   90.00
#
_symmetry.space_group_name_H-M   'P 1'
#
loop_
_entity.id
_entity.type
_entity.pdbx_description
1 polymer ?
#
loop_
_entity_poly.entity_id
_entity_poly.type
_entity_poly.pdbx_seq_one_letter_code
_entity_poly.pdbx_strand_id
1 'polypeptide(L)'
;MGLLLQPEENAYSHDNASAMTSQRCLAGGRRLVGALASFFRITDRTFVFSLATTSILASKCLHIYIHSQVLSLGELIQWLPSLFVQDTVIILFLRFLLDGKALGRFGGGWFRFLATAFSTIVALLQLSLAVSNISFFLMIGGEPRWRNAGLVADSNTWAIMLTGLWAFVSANAGLIFGSMLLKSPLFFFAGLALDVVKAASGIVLSKICICRRSRSEIEYAPLGKEEYYDDVESSYPDSPGATAPASRRDPKLRMLYMGTAVFLFLQLLTSILQPAEQAYIFLSWTALAMPIVDYLRGSDSPLTNIIPVYEKSMDQKWDVPFTLGQPTHWDWLPNQGSAPAGFDDWYGDDKQHYDRRLDPLSHPNYDKDLLDSLKGKLSDVSIRNVMLIFLESTRKDVFPFKKGDYIYNKMAATWDDKRLPEEAEKRAETLTPNARWLTGDYSDGFDHQETPRRGGINVNKNTPSATYTLKSLTGGLCGINPLVADMNREWNYHIYQPCLPQIFKVLNNLNNVSATDGFTNRPFNNSFMMSVTGQYDHQYELMKGLGYLEDEMVDSEYLHSDKAVFGNITVEDVRYDGMPEPAIEQYFRDAFRTSRENDTRLFLTHLTSSTHFPYGLPGDEVYVPMVQDDANNHLQDISKHLNAVGYVDRWVGHLLDIVEEEGATNDTLIVLVGDHGVPVIEMGGASPWGVPSMGSFHVPLVLSHPHLPVIDINDLAEDRRWYFTSVSPGGQTISTRSMDSPRWRLLVPLIQDAEWYFSDLETDPHEETQVASFDFVGMLRAVEKKHGVDAAKWAEEAAFATRWWVTDNHQRWRYI
;
A
#
# COMPACT_ATOMS: atom_id res chain seq x y z
N MET A 1 50.89 -1.43 -3.84
CA MET A 1 52.18 -2.17 -3.86
C MET A 1 53.28 -1.12 -3.92
N GLY A 2 54.25 -1.15 -2.99
CA GLY A 2 55.12 0.01 -2.69
C GLY A 2 54.43 0.97 -1.70
N LEU A 3 55.00 1.47 -0.59
CA LEU A 3 56.36 1.97 -0.26
C LEU A 3 56.71 3.33 -0.92
N LEU A 4 57.40 4.30 -0.28
CA LEU A 4 57.56 4.75 1.13
C LEU A 4 58.60 5.92 1.16
N LEU A 5 58.60 6.80 2.18
CA LEU A 5 59.67 7.75 2.60
C LEU A 5 60.02 8.91 1.60
N GLN A 6 60.03 10.21 1.94
CA GLN A 6 60.90 10.99 2.87
C GLN A 6 62.43 10.84 2.66
N PRO A 7 63.27 11.86 2.97
CA PRO A 7 63.07 13.33 2.98
C PRO A 7 64.31 14.09 2.39
N GLU A 8 64.37 15.44 2.44
CA GLU A 8 65.58 16.23 2.83
C GLU A 8 65.32 17.76 2.93
N GLU A 9 66.31 18.51 3.45
CA GLU A 9 66.40 19.99 3.54
C GLU A 9 67.67 20.47 2.79
N ASN A 10 67.98 21.75 2.52
CA ASN A 10 67.53 23.08 2.99
C ASN A 10 67.49 24.05 1.75
N ALA A 11 67.59 25.39 1.74
CA ALA A 11 67.96 26.43 2.71
C ALA A 11 67.25 27.79 2.37
N TYR A 12 67.52 28.84 3.15
CA TYR A 12 67.10 30.22 2.86
C TYR A 12 67.91 30.91 1.75
N SER A 13 67.23 31.66 0.86
CA SER A 13 67.37 33.13 0.77
C SER A 13 66.25 33.78 -0.08
N HIS A 14 66.18 35.11 -0.04
CA HIS A 14 65.29 35.97 -0.83
C HIS A 14 65.75 36.06 -2.32
N ASP A 15 64.96 36.52 -3.32
CA ASP A 15 63.88 37.51 -3.23
C ASP A 15 62.86 37.50 -4.41
N ASN A 16 61.73 38.18 -4.21
CA ASN A 16 60.84 38.79 -5.22
C ASN A 16 60.63 38.17 -6.63
N ALA A 17 59.58 37.35 -6.83
CA ALA A 17 58.71 37.37 -8.05
C ALA A 17 57.49 36.40 -8.00
N SER A 18 56.35 36.80 -7.40
CA SER A 18 55.05 36.11 -7.66
C SER A 18 53.84 36.99 -7.34
N ALA A 19 53.29 37.66 -8.36
CA ALA A 19 52.16 38.59 -8.21
C ALA A 19 51.14 38.58 -9.38
N MET A 20 51.08 37.52 -10.20
CA MET A 20 50.13 37.42 -11.32
C MET A 20 49.35 36.10 -11.43
N THR A 21 49.72 35.03 -10.72
CA THR A 21 49.11 33.70 -10.88
C THR A 21 48.01 33.36 -9.86
N SER A 22 47.94 34.02 -8.69
CA SER A 22 46.94 33.72 -7.65
C SER A 22 45.53 34.27 -7.94
N GLN A 23 45.42 35.33 -8.74
CA GLN A 23 44.12 36.01 -8.99
C GLN A 23 43.11 35.17 -9.79
N ARG A 24 43.54 34.21 -10.62
CA ARG A 24 42.61 33.42 -11.46
C ARG A 24 41.86 32.33 -10.68
N CYS A 25 42.50 31.67 -9.71
CA CYS A 25 41.82 30.66 -8.89
C CYS A 25 40.79 31.30 -7.93
N LEU A 26 41.11 32.46 -7.35
CA LEU A 26 40.18 33.23 -6.52
C LEU A 26 38.96 33.76 -7.29
N ALA A 27 39.09 34.02 -8.59
CA ALA A 27 37.97 34.42 -9.44
C ALA A 27 36.97 33.27 -9.70
N GLY A 28 37.46 32.04 -9.88
CA GLY A 28 36.61 30.84 -9.99
C GLY A 28 35.84 30.59 -8.69
N GLY A 29 36.54 30.54 -7.56
CA GLY A 29 35.91 30.39 -6.24
C GLY A 29 34.88 31.49 -5.94
N ARG A 30 35.18 32.76 -6.24
CA ARG A 30 34.22 33.87 -6.08
C ARG A 30 33.02 33.82 -7.04
N ARG A 31 33.13 33.16 -8.20
CA ARG A 31 31.97 32.93 -9.07
C ARG A 31 31.09 31.78 -8.57
N LEU A 32 31.67 30.71 -8.02
CA LEU A 32 30.89 29.63 -7.41
C LEU A 32 30.20 30.10 -6.11
N VAL A 33 30.95 30.78 -5.22
CA VAL A 33 30.40 31.43 -4.01
C VAL A 33 29.41 32.54 -4.37
N GLY A 34 29.64 33.27 -5.47
CA GLY A 34 28.72 34.28 -5.98
C GLY A 34 27.41 33.69 -6.53
N ALA A 35 27.48 32.57 -7.23
CA ALA A 35 26.30 31.83 -7.70
C ALA A 35 25.50 31.26 -6.52
N LEU A 36 26.17 30.62 -5.56
CA LEU A 36 25.56 30.18 -4.29
C LEU A 36 24.93 31.34 -3.53
N ALA A 37 25.63 32.47 -3.37
CA ALA A 37 25.11 33.68 -2.73
C ALA A 37 23.94 34.33 -3.51
N SER A 38 23.86 34.10 -4.82
CA SER A 38 22.72 34.55 -5.65
C SER A 38 21.52 33.62 -5.49
N PHE A 39 21.75 32.31 -5.32
CA PHE A 39 20.73 31.35 -4.91
C PHE A 39 20.17 31.71 -3.51
N PHE A 40 21.05 32.07 -2.57
CA PHE A 40 20.70 32.60 -1.24
C PHE A 40 20.05 34.00 -1.25
N ARG A 41 19.97 34.70 -2.40
CA ARG A 41 19.17 35.93 -2.55
C ARG A 41 17.72 35.67 -2.99
N ILE A 42 17.41 34.46 -3.45
CA ILE A 42 16.03 34.02 -3.71
C ILE A 42 15.44 33.39 -2.44
N THR A 43 16.25 32.62 -1.69
CA THR A 43 15.85 31.98 -0.43
C THR A 43 16.04 32.89 0.79
N ASP A 44 15.32 34.02 0.81
CA ASP A 44 15.30 34.90 1.97
C ASP A 44 14.57 34.25 3.18
N ARG A 45 14.79 34.78 4.40
CA ARG A 45 14.19 34.24 5.63
C ARG A 45 12.65 34.13 5.60
N THR A 46 11.97 35.01 4.87
CA THR A 46 10.51 34.95 4.72
C THR A 46 10.11 33.81 3.78
N PHE A 47 10.87 33.54 2.72
CA PHE A 47 10.69 32.35 1.89
C PHE A 47 10.93 31.05 2.69
N VAL A 48 12.03 30.94 3.46
CA VAL A 48 12.30 29.74 4.29
C VAL A 48 11.16 29.48 5.27
N PHE A 49 10.67 30.54 5.94
CA PHE A 49 9.50 30.46 6.81
C PHE A 49 8.22 30.04 6.07
N SER A 50 7.99 30.62 4.89
CA SER A 50 6.84 30.32 4.03
C SER A 50 6.85 28.88 3.53
N LEU A 51 8.03 28.36 3.19
CA LEU A 51 8.21 26.99 2.69
C LEU A 51 7.82 25.96 3.74
N ALA A 52 8.30 26.12 4.98
CA ALA A 52 7.86 25.29 6.09
C ALA A 52 6.35 25.43 6.35
N THR A 53 5.85 26.68 6.46
CA THR A 53 4.45 26.95 6.85
C THR A 53 3.45 26.45 5.80
N THR A 54 3.72 26.68 4.51
CA THR A 54 2.88 26.22 3.39
C THR A 54 2.88 24.70 3.33
N SER A 55 4.04 24.06 3.48
CA SER A 55 4.17 22.60 3.48
C SER A 55 3.42 21.96 4.65
N ILE A 56 3.58 22.48 5.88
CA ILE A 56 2.81 22.05 7.07
C ILE A 56 1.32 22.09 6.77
N LEU A 57 0.80 23.26 6.41
CA LEU A 57 -0.63 23.47 6.23
C LEU A 57 -1.21 22.66 5.07
N ALA A 58 -0.47 22.50 3.97
CA ALA A 58 -0.89 21.66 2.85
C ALA A 58 -0.97 20.19 3.24
N SER A 59 0.08 19.62 3.85
CA SER A 59 0.03 18.23 4.33
C SER A 59 -1.05 18.01 5.40
N LYS A 60 -1.26 18.97 6.30
CA LYS A 60 -2.23 18.84 7.38
C LYS A 60 -3.68 18.94 6.89
N CYS A 61 -3.96 19.83 5.94
CA CYS A 61 -5.26 19.87 5.27
C CYS A 61 -5.53 18.60 4.45
N LEU A 62 -4.51 18.02 3.81
CA LEU A 62 -4.65 16.76 3.07
C LEU A 62 -4.95 15.57 3.99
N HIS A 63 -4.17 15.41 5.06
CA HIS A 63 -4.38 14.38 6.08
C HIS A 63 -5.81 14.43 6.67
N ILE A 64 -6.27 15.63 7.04
CA ILE A 64 -7.64 15.85 7.55
C ILE A 64 -8.72 15.61 6.46
N TYR A 65 -8.41 15.84 5.18
CA TYR A 65 -9.33 15.55 4.07
C TYR A 65 -9.47 14.04 3.82
N ILE A 66 -8.36 13.31 3.74
CA ILE A 66 -8.35 11.85 3.53
C ILE A 66 -9.12 11.14 4.65
N HIS A 67 -8.87 11.52 5.90
CA HIS A 67 -9.55 10.96 7.08
C HIS A 67 -10.77 11.77 7.54
N SER A 68 -11.43 12.51 6.62
CA SER A 68 -12.59 13.36 6.97
C SER A 68 -13.85 12.59 7.36
N GLN A 69 -13.99 11.33 6.91
CA GLN A 69 -15.12 10.44 7.24
C GLN A 69 -15.17 10.03 8.73
N VAL A 70 -14.04 10.15 9.43
CA VAL A 70 -13.83 9.69 10.82
C VAL A 70 -14.68 10.46 11.85
N LEU A 71 -14.93 11.74 11.59
CA LEU A 71 -15.65 12.64 12.49
C LEU A 71 -16.92 13.12 11.79
N SER A 72 -18.03 13.28 12.52
CA SER A 72 -19.16 13.99 11.94
C SER A 72 -18.77 15.44 11.62
N LEU A 73 -19.41 16.04 10.62
CA LEU A 73 -19.14 17.42 10.22
C LEU A 73 -19.26 18.41 11.39
N GLY A 74 -20.12 18.14 12.38
CA GLY A 74 -20.25 18.93 13.60
C GLY A 74 -19.02 18.82 14.52
N GLU A 75 -18.52 17.61 14.75
CA GLU A 75 -17.32 17.35 15.54
C GLU A 75 -16.06 17.90 14.85
N LEU A 76 -15.94 17.70 13.54
CA LEU A 76 -14.85 18.26 12.75
C LEU A 76 -14.82 19.79 12.87
N ILE A 77 -15.96 20.48 12.67
CA ILE A 77 -16.05 21.94 12.83
C ILE A 77 -15.74 22.39 14.27
N GLN A 78 -16.22 21.66 15.27
CA GLN A 78 -16.00 21.99 16.69
C GLN A 78 -14.53 21.86 17.10
N TRP A 79 -13.84 20.80 16.65
CA TRP A 79 -12.49 20.46 17.10
C TRP A 79 -11.38 20.88 16.12
N LEU A 80 -11.71 21.39 14.93
CA LEU A 80 -10.74 21.86 13.91
C LEU A 80 -9.60 22.74 14.48
N PRO A 81 -9.82 23.71 15.39
CA PRO A 81 -8.73 24.53 15.91
C PRO A 81 -7.67 23.71 16.67
N SER A 82 -8.10 22.68 17.41
CA SER A 82 -7.24 21.79 18.19
C SER A 82 -6.34 20.92 17.31
N LEU A 83 -6.85 20.45 16.16
CA LEU A 83 -6.10 19.59 15.24
C LEU A 83 -4.79 20.26 14.77
N PHE A 84 -4.78 21.59 14.63
CA PHE A 84 -3.63 22.39 14.19
C PHE A 84 -2.71 22.89 15.33
N VAL A 85 -2.86 22.39 16.58
CA VAL A 85 -2.06 22.89 17.73
C VAL A 85 -0.57 22.60 17.58
N GLN A 86 -0.20 21.36 17.23
CA GLN A 86 1.20 20.96 17.02
C GLN A 86 1.84 21.81 15.93
N ASP A 87 1.14 21.95 14.81
CA ASP A 87 1.53 22.73 13.64
C ASP A 87 1.72 24.21 13.99
N THR A 88 0.80 24.78 14.77
CA THR A 88 0.86 26.18 15.22
C THR A 88 2.06 26.43 16.13
N VAL A 89 2.41 25.48 17.02
CA VAL A 89 3.60 25.57 17.87
C VAL A 89 4.88 25.55 17.02
N ILE A 90 4.97 24.67 16.02
CA ILE A 90 6.13 24.58 15.11
C ILE A 90 6.26 25.86 14.27
N ILE A 91 5.16 26.34 13.69
CA ILE A 91 5.12 27.59 12.91
C ILE A 91 5.57 28.78 13.77
N LEU A 92 5.07 28.91 15.01
CA LEU A 92 5.48 29.98 15.92
C LEU A 92 6.96 29.88 16.34
N PHE A 93 7.48 28.66 16.54
CA PHE A 93 8.88 28.43 16.86
C PHE A 93 9.82 28.81 15.70
N LEU A 94 9.52 28.36 14.47
CA LEU A 94 10.25 28.77 13.26
C LEU A 94 10.15 30.28 13.03
N ARG A 95 8.97 30.87 13.26
CA ARG A 95 8.77 32.32 13.16
C ARG A 95 9.58 33.10 14.20
N PHE A 96 9.86 32.52 15.36
CA PHE A 96 10.74 33.10 16.39
C PHE A 96 12.21 32.98 16.02
N LEU A 97 12.67 31.80 15.56
CA LEU A 97 14.06 31.57 15.14
C LEU A 97 14.48 32.45 13.96
N LEU A 98 13.56 32.73 13.02
CA LEU A 98 13.80 33.58 11.86
C LEU A 98 13.56 35.09 12.13
N ASP A 99 13.18 35.47 13.36
CA ASP A 99 12.95 36.87 13.73
C ASP A 99 14.22 37.57 14.22
N GLY A 100 14.81 38.39 13.35
CA GLY A 100 15.98 39.21 13.67
C GLY A 100 15.77 40.21 14.82
N LYS A 101 14.51 40.56 15.16
CA LYS A 101 14.15 41.45 16.27
C LYS A 101 13.89 40.67 17.57
N ALA A 102 13.29 39.46 17.50
CA ALA A 102 13.05 38.66 18.70
C ALA A 102 14.34 38.12 19.33
N LEU A 103 15.35 37.80 18.51
CA LEU A 103 16.67 37.32 18.95
C LEU A 103 17.65 38.45 19.37
N GLY A 104 17.12 39.59 19.84
CA GLY A 104 17.92 40.78 20.19
C GLY A 104 18.88 40.56 21.37
N ARG A 105 20.08 41.15 21.28
CA ARG A 105 21.23 41.11 22.23
C ARG A 105 21.81 39.73 22.62
N PHE A 106 21.04 38.65 22.60
CA PHE A 106 21.51 37.32 23.02
C PHE A 106 22.09 36.47 21.87
N GLY A 107 21.67 36.72 20.62
CA GLY A 107 22.17 36.00 19.45
C GLY A 107 23.27 36.76 18.69
N GLY A 108 24.52 36.34 18.84
CA GLY A 108 25.60 36.74 17.93
C GLY A 108 25.39 36.22 16.50
N GLY A 109 26.21 36.66 15.54
CA GLY A 109 26.08 36.25 14.13
C GLY A 109 26.02 34.74 13.92
N TRP A 110 26.84 33.99 14.68
CA TRP A 110 26.84 32.53 14.70
C TRP A 110 25.49 31.92 15.13
N PHE A 111 24.82 32.48 16.15
CA PHE A 111 23.51 31.99 16.58
C PHE A 111 22.45 32.23 15.51
N ARG A 112 22.47 33.41 14.86
CA ARG A 112 21.55 33.70 13.74
C ARG A 112 21.78 32.77 12.55
N PHE A 113 23.05 32.44 12.26
CA PHE A 113 23.40 31.44 11.25
C PHE A 113 22.85 30.05 11.61
N LEU A 114 23.09 29.56 12.84
CA LEU A 114 22.56 28.27 13.32
C LEU A 114 21.02 28.22 13.31
N ALA A 115 20.35 29.26 13.79
CA ALA A 115 18.89 29.35 13.81
C ALA A 115 18.29 29.34 12.40
N THR A 116 18.95 30.01 11.44
CA THR A 116 18.55 29.99 10.02
C THR A 116 18.81 28.60 9.41
N ALA A 117 20.00 28.02 9.62
CA ALA A 117 20.35 26.70 9.09
C ALA A 117 19.42 25.59 9.62
N PHE A 118 19.13 25.59 10.92
CA PHE A 118 18.14 24.69 11.51
C PHE A 118 16.75 24.89 10.89
N SER A 119 16.29 26.13 10.77
CA SER A 119 14.98 26.43 10.16
C SER A 119 14.91 26.00 8.69
N THR A 120 16.01 26.11 7.94
CA THR A 120 16.11 25.61 6.56
C THR A 120 16.09 24.08 6.51
N ILE A 121 16.77 23.38 7.42
CA ILE A 121 16.72 21.91 7.51
C ILE A 121 15.29 21.44 7.82
N VAL A 122 14.61 22.07 8.78
CA VAL A 122 13.21 21.76 9.10
C VAL A 122 12.29 22.08 7.91
N ALA A 123 12.49 23.20 7.23
CA ALA A 123 11.71 23.57 6.03
C ALA A 123 11.90 22.59 4.87
N LEU A 124 13.12 22.08 4.66
CA LEU A 124 13.42 21.09 3.61
C LEU A 124 12.86 19.70 3.97
N LEU A 125 13.02 19.25 5.21
CA LEU A 125 12.43 17.98 5.68
C LEU A 125 10.90 18.02 5.56
N GLN A 126 10.28 19.10 6.01
CA GLN A 126 8.85 19.31 5.94
C GLN A 126 8.33 19.49 4.51
N LEU A 127 9.12 20.07 3.59
CA LEU A 127 8.82 20.05 2.16
C LEU A 127 8.83 18.62 1.64
N SER A 128 9.87 17.83 1.91
CA SER A 128 9.93 16.42 1.45
C SER A 128 8.74 15.60 1.95
N LEU A 129 8.41 15.68 3.25
CA LEU A 129 7.26 14.98 3.83
C LEU A 129 5.93 15.41 3.18
N ALA A 130 5.72 16.71 2.98
CA ALA A 130 4.49 17.22 2.35
C ALA A 130 4.40 16.85 0.87
N VAL A 131 5.51 16.88 0.12
CA VAL A 131 5.58 16.42 -1.26
C VAL A 131 5.28 14.92 -1.34
N SER A 132 5.86 14.10 -0.45
CA SER A 132 5.55 12.66 -0.37
C SER A 132 4.06 12.41 -0.16
N ASN A 133 3.43 12.98 0.87
CA ASN A 133 2.00 12.77 1.14
C ASN A 133 1.12 13.22 -0.04
N ILE A 134 1.38 14.41 -0.60
CA ILE A 134 0.61 14.91 -1.75
C ILE A 134 0.83 14.03 -2.99
N SER A 135 2.05 13.57 -3.26
CA SER A 135 2.33 12.71 -4.43
C SER A 135 1.72 11.31 -4.30
N PHE A 136 1.69 10.75 -3.08
CA PHE A 136 1.06 9.45 -2.83
C PHE A 136 -0.45 9.54 -2.99
N PHE A 137 -1.07 10.61 -2.47
CA PHE A 137 -2.49 10.89 -2.67
C PHE A 137 -2.85 11.08 -4.15
N LEU A 138 -2.05 11.84 -4.91
CA LEU A 138 -2.26 12.05 -6.34
C LEU A 138 -2.07 10.79 -7.22
N MET A 139 -1.48 9.73 -6.69
CA MET A 139 -1.23 8.46 -7.41
C MET A 139 -2.11 7.29 -6.95
N ILE A 140 -2.43 7.21 -5.65
CA ILE A 140 -3.05 6.04 -5.00
C ILE A 140 -4.29 6.43 -4.16
N GLY A 141 -4.52 7.73 -3.92
CA GLY A 141 -5.69 8.24 -3.17
C GLY A 141 -5.53 8.24 -1.64
N GLY A 142 -4.41 7.77 -1.09
CA GLY A 142 -4.14 7.69 0.36
C GLY A 142 -2.85 8.40 0.80
N GLU A 143 -2.40 8.16 2.03
CA GLU A 143 -1.12 8.65 2.57
C GLU A 143 -0.05 7.55 2.62
N PRO A 144 1.25 7.90 2.51
CA PRO A 144 2.34 6.93 2.62
C PRO A 144 2.51 6.47 4.08
N ARG A 145 2.44 5.15 4.31
CA ARG A 145 2.69 4.53 5.63
C ARG A 145 4.19 4.51 5.91
N TRP A 146 4.69 5.36 6.79
CA TRP A 146 6.13 5.62 6.94
C TRP A 146 6.93 4.45 7.50
N ARG A 147 6.27 3.54 8.23
CA ARG A 147 6.83 2.22 8.62
C ARG A 147 7.39 1.43 7.42
N ASN A 148 6.82 1.63 6.24
CA ASN A 148 7.16 0.94 5.00
C ASN A 148 8.14 1.72 4.11
N ALA A 149 8.72 2.83 4.60
CA ALA A 149 9.75 3.59 3.86
C ALA A 149 11.01 2.76 3.52
N GLY A 150 11.21 1.61 4.16
CA GLY A 150 12.24 0.64 3.76
C GLY A 150 12.09 0.12 2.32
N LEU A 151 10.86 0.10 1.77
CA LEU A 151 10.59 -0.26 0.38
C LEU A 151 11.35 0.63 -0.61
N VAL A 152 11.46 1.95 -0.31
CA VAL A 152 12.19 2.93 -1.13
C VAL A 152 13.72 2.68 -1.17
N ALA A 153 14.25 1.91 -0.22
CA ALA A 153 15.66 1.52 -0.19
C ALA A 153 15.97 0.30 -1.09
N ASP A 154 14.95 -0.44 -1.53
CA ASP A 154 15.10 -1.51 -2.52
C ASP A 154 15.11 -0.90 -3.95
N SER A 155 16.15 -1.20 -4.71
CA SER A 155 16.29 -0.78 -6.11
C SER A 155 15.19 -1.33 -7.01
N ASN A 156 14.63 -2.50 -6.69
CA ASN A 156 13.67 -3.21 -7.52
C ASN A 156 12.31 -2.50 -7.54
N THR A 157 12.09 -1.55 -6.62
CA THR A 157 10.87 -0.73 -6.54
C THR A 157 11.02 0.64 -7.20
N TRP A 158 12.23 1.02 -7.63
CA TRP A 158 12.47 2.37 -8.17
C TRP A 158 11.73 2.63 -9.48
N ALA A 159 11.47 1.58 -10.27
CA ALA A 159 10.66 1.67 -11.48
C ALA A 159 9.21 2.09 -11.17
N ILE A 160 8.62 1.56 -10.08
CA ILE A 160 7.31 1.99 -9.55
C ILE A 160 7.37 3.46 -9.12
N MET A 161 8.43 3.88 -8.41
CA MET A 161 8.59 5.27 -7.98
C MET A 161 8.66 6.27 -9.14
N LEU A 162 9.21 5.87 -10.29
CA LEU A 162 9.27 6.71 -11.49
C LEU A 162 7.88 6.97 -12.09
N THR A 163 6.90 6.08 -11.91
CA THR A 163 5.51 6.33 -12.34
C THR A 163 4.90 7.53 -11.59
N GLY A 164 5.25 7.71 -10.31
CA GLY A 164 4.83 8.83 -9.47
C GLY A 164 5.62 10.12 -9.67
N LEU A 165 6.63 10.16 -10.55
CA LEU A 165 7.52 11.29 -10.71
C LEU A 165 6.80 12.59 -11.11
N TRP A 166 5.76 12.50 -11.95
CA TRP A 166 4.96 13.68 -12.34
C TRP A 166 4.22 14.28 -11.13
N ALA A 167 3.65 13.45 -10.27
CA ALA A 167 2.92 13.87 -9.08
C ALA A 167 3.87 14.49 -8.05
N PHE A 168 5.05 13.87 -7.86
CA PHE A 168 6.13 14.42 -7.03
C PHE A 168 6.59 15.80 -7.53
N VAL A 169 6.89 15.94 -8.82
CA VAL A 169 7.32 17.21 -9.42
C VAL A 169 6.23 18.28 -9.32
N SER A 170 4.96 17.94 -9.62
CA SER A 170 3.84 18.88 -9.51
C SER A 170 3.58 19.34 -8.07
N ALA A 171 3.63 18.42 -7.09
CA ALA A 171 3.49 18.76 -5.68
C ALA A 171 4.64 19.67 -5.20
N ASN A 172 5.88 19.37 -5.59
CA ASN A 172 7.07 20.14 -5.22
C ASN A 172 7.02 21.56 -5.82
N ALA A 173 6.71 21.68 -7.12
CA ALA A 173 6.53 22.95 -7.81
C ALA A 173 5.36 23.77 -7.21
N GLY A 174 4.23 23.13 -6.93
CA GLY A 174 3.06 23.76 -6.31
C GLY A 174 3.35 24.33 -4.92
N LEU A 175 4.03 23.56 -4.05
CA LEU A 175 4.43 24.02 -2.72
C LEU A 175 5.46 25.15 -2.78
N ILE A 176 6.47 25.07 -3.65
CA ILE A 176 7.45 26.15 -3.82
C ILE A 176 6.77 27.43 -4.34
N PHE A 177 5.93 27.34 -5.37
CA PHE A 177 5.23 28.49 -5.95
C PHE A 177 4.24 29.12 -4.95
N GLY A 178 3.44 28.30 -4.26
CA GLY A 178 2.58 28.76 -3.17
C GLY A 178 3.38 29.46 -2.07
N SER A 179 4.54 28.92 -1.70
CA SER A 179 5.44 29.53 -0.72
C SER A 179 6.02 30.87 -1.18
N MET A 180 6.30 31.05 -2.48
CA MET A 180 6.73 32.35 -3.03
C MET A 180 5.61 33.40 -2.94
N LEU A 181 4.36 33.04 -3.27
CA LEU A 181 3.21 33.94 -3.19
C LEU A 181 2.84 34.30 -1.73
N LEU A 182 2.87 33.32 -0.83
CA LEU A 182 2.36 33.44 0.53
C LEU A 182 3.39 33.98 1.54
N LYS A 183 4.65 34.22 1.15
CA LYS A 183 5.71 34.57 2.11
C LYS A 183 5.43 35.83 2.93
N SER A 184 4.94 36.90 2.28
CA SER A 184 4.61 38.15 2.96
C SER A 184 3.42 38.02 3.93
N PRO A 185 2.24 37.51 3.53
CA PRO A 185 1.13 37.34 4.46
C PRO A 185 1.43 36.34 5.58
N LEU A 186 2.03 35.17 5.31
CA LEU A 186 2.34 34.19 6.34
C LEU A 186 3.32 34.74 7.39
N PHE A 187 4.43 35.36 6.95
CA PHE A 187 5.43 35.93 7.86
C PHE A 187 4.87 37.09 8.70
N PHE A 188 3.88 37.82 8.16
CA PHE A 188 3.13 38.86 8.87
C PHE A 188 2.18 38.27 9.92
N PHE A 189 1.23 37.40 9.53
CA PHE A 189 0.22 36.84 10.45
C PHE A 189 0.87 36.00 11.57
N ALA A 190 1.87 35.19 11.26
CA ALA A 190 2.62 34.46 12.28
C ALA A 190 3.42 35.40 13.20
N GLY A 191 3.84 36.58 12.71
CA GLY A 191 4.42 37.63 13.53
C GLY A 191 3.43 38.20 14.55
N LEU A 192 2.19 38.48 14.13
CA LEU A 192 1.12 38.95 15.03
C LEU A 192 0.79 37.90 16.10
N ALA A 193 0.65 36.64 15.70
CA ALA A 193 0.41 35.52 16.61
C ALA A 193 1.54 35.34 17.63
N LEU A 194 2.80 35.40 17.17
CA LEU A 194 3.97 35.36 18.04
C LEU A 194 4.03 36.55 19.01
N ASP A 195 3.62 37.75 18.59
CA ASP A 195 3.58 38.94 19.46
C ASP A 195 2.43 38.88 20.48
N VAL A 196 1.29 38.25 20.16
CA VAL A 196 0.24 37.90 21.14
C VAL A 196 0.78 36.92 22.18
N VAL A 197 1.47 35.85 21.75
CA VAL A 197 2.06 34.85 22.66
C VAL A 197 3.13 35.47 23.56
N LYS A 198 4.06 36.28 23.01
CA LYS A 198 5.04 37.04 23.80
C LYS A 198 4.35 37.92 24.87
N ALA A 199 3.27 38.60 24.51
CA ALA A 199 2.53 39.46 25.45
C ALA A 199 1.86 38.65 26.57
N ALA A 200 1.21 37.53 26.24
CA ALA A 200 0.60 36.63 27.21
C ALA A 200 1.65 36.01 28.16
N SER A 201 2.74 35.46 27.61
CA SER A 201 3.86 34.94 28.40
C SER A 201 4.51 36.00 29.28
N GLY A 202 4.65 37.24 28.80
CA GLY A 202 5.14 38.37 29.61
C GLY A 202 4.24 38.68 30.81
N ILE A 203 2.91 38.63 30.64
CA ILE A 203 1.95 38.80 31.73
C ILE A 203 2.06 37.65 32.74
N VAL A 204 2.17 36.40 32.29
CA VAL A 204 2.34 35.23 33.17
C VAL A 204 3.67 35.30 33.94
N LEU A 205 4.78 35.52 33.25
CA LEU A 205 6.11 35.64 33.86
C LEU A 205 6.20 36.82 34.84
N SER A 206 5.49 37.94 34.59
CA SER A 206 5.44 39.05 35.55
C SER A 206 4.76 38.72 36.89
N LYS A 207 3.96 37.64 36.93
CA LYS A 207 3.33 37.11 38.16
C LYS A 207 4.19 36.05 38.86
N ILE A 208 5.18 35.46 38.17
CA ILE A 208 6.13 34.48 38.72
C ILE A 208 7.30 35.27 39.33
N CYS A 209 7.36 35.35 40.66
CA CYS A 209 8.19 36.31 41.39
C CYS A 209 9.72 36.19 41.22
N ILE A 210 10.22 35.19 40.49
CA ILE A 210 11.65 34.90 40.32
C ILE A 210 12.36 35.92 39.41
N CYS A 211 11.67 36.50 38.43
CA CYS A 211 12.28 37.36 37.39
C CYS A 211 12.21 38.88 37.69
N ARG A 212 12.20 39.32 38.96
CA ARG A 212 12.03 40.74 39.34
C ARG A 212 13.35 41.51 39.57
N ARG A 213 14.31 41.41 38.65
CA ARG A 213 15.51 42.28 38.50
C ARG A 213 15.88 42.34 36.99
N SER A 214 16.31 43.45 36.40
CA SER A 214 16.44 44.85 36.87
C SER A 214 15.91 45.80 35.79
N ARG A 215 15.53 47.05 36.14
CA ARG A 215 15.11 48.07 35.16
C ARG A 215 15.65 49.47 35.49
N SER A 216 16.97 49.56 35.51
CA SER A 216 17.79 50.76 35.34
C SER A 216 19.07 50.31 34.61
N GLU A 217 19.79 51.13 33.84
CA GLU A 217 19.79 52.60 33.78
C GLU A 217 19.55 53.14 32.35
N ILE A 218 19.49 54.48 32.22
CA ILE A 218 19.56 55.18 30.93
C ILE A 218 21.02 55.54 30.69
N GLU A 219 21.67 54.90 29.73
CA GLU A 219 23.06 55.17 29.38
C GLU A 219 23.15 55.70 27.93
N TYR A 220 23.88 56.81 27.76
CA TYR A 220 24.10 57.44 26.46
C TYR A 220 25.18 56.69 25.67
N ALA A 221 24.80 56.04 24.57
CA ALA A 221 25.77 55.44 23.65
C ALA A 221 26.28 56.50 22.63
N PRO A 222 27.60 56.65 22.42
CA PRO A 222 28.14 57.59 21.43
C PRO A 222 28.02 57.06 19.99
N LEU A 223 28.04 57.98 19.02
CA LEU A 223 28.06 57.69 17.59
C LEU A 223 29.31 56.86 17.21
N GLY A 224 29.09 55.68 16.60
CA GLY A 224 30.15 54.79 16.15
C GLY A 224 29.81 54.14 14.80
N LYS A 225 30.41 54.69 13.74
CA LYS A 225 30.49 54.22 12.34
C LYS A 225 29.56 53.09 11.89
N GLU A 226 28.71 53.42 10.92
CA GLU A 226 28.14 52.44 10.00
C GLU A 226 29.25 51.76 9.18
N GLU A 227 29.21 50.43 9.06
CA GLU A 227 29.80 49.73 7.91
C GLU A 227 28.69 49.37 6.93
N TYR A 228 28.96 49.66 5.66
CA TYR A 228 27.97 49.79 4.59
C TYR A 228 27.55 48.42 4.04
N TYR A 229 26.26 48.10 4.12
CA TYR A 229 25.61 47.06 3.32
C TYR A 229 24.23 47.55 2.87
N ASP A 230 24.08 47.76 1.56
CA ASP A 230 22.80 48.15 0.94
C ASP A 230 21.76 47.02 1.03
N ASP A 231 20.65 47.28 1.71
CA ASP A 231 19.35 46.67 1.43
C ASP A 231 18.40 47.77 0.94
N VAL A 232 18.09 47.78 -0.36
CA VAL A 232 17.30 48.83 -1.01
C VAL A 232 15.80 48.54 -0.85
N GLU A 233 15.21 48.99 0.25
CA GLU A 233 13.75 49.08 0.42
C GLU A 233 13.26 50.52 0.14
N SER A 234 12.18 50.67 -0.62
CA SER A 234 11.96 51.88 -1.42
C SER A 234 11.21 53.03 -0.73
N SER A 235 11.89 54.17 -0.63
CA SER A 235 11.36 55.52 -0.93
C SER A 235 10.10 56.03 -0.21
N TYR A 236 10.30 56.72 0.92
CA TYR A 236 9.55 57.93 1.26
C TYR A 236 10.53 59.04 1.70
N PRO A 237 10.30 60.32 1.36
CA PRO A 237 11.24 61.40 1.67
C PRO A 237 11.03 61.95 3.10
N ASP A 238 12.03 61.79 3.96
CA ASP A 238 12.07 62.47 5.26
C ASP A 238 12.31 63.98 5.09
N SER A 239 11.68 64.77 5.97
CA SER A 239 12.03 66.18 6.18
C SER A 239 12.12 66.45 7.69
N PRO A 240 13.24 67.02 8.19
CA PRO A 240 13.48 67.10 9.62
C PRO A 240 12.68 68.25 10.27
N GLY A 241 12.05 67.97 11.41
CA GLY A 241 11.61 69.01 12.36
C GLY A 241 10.10 69.17 12.56
N ALA A 242 9.44 68.16 13.12
CA ALA A 242 8.16 68.34 13.82
C ALA A 242 8.07 67.41 15.04
N THR A 243 7.41 67.87 16.11
CA THR A 243 7.18 67.06 17.32
C THR A 243 6.20 65.92 17.02
N ALA A 244 6.62 64.68 17.25
CA ALA A 244 5.81 63.51 16.93
C ALA A 244 4.55 63.42 17.82
N PRO A 245 3.32 63.44 17.23
CA PRO A 245 2.12 63.14 17.99
C PRO A 245 2.05 61.64 18.31
N ALA A 246 1.45 61.29 19.45
CA ALA A 246 1.32 59.89 19.88
C ALA A 246 0.60 59.05 18.81
N SER A 247 1.22 57.93 18.41
CA SER A 247 0.76 57.16 17.26
C SER A 247 -0.64 56.57 17.47
N ARG A 248 -1.60 57.03 16.65
CA ARG A 248 -2.93 56.40 16.53
C ARG A 248 -2.76 55.00 15.93
N ARG A 249 -2.48 53.99 16.77
CA ARG A 249 -2.47 52.58 16.38
C ARG A 249 -3.75 52.26 15.63
N ASP A 250 -3.62 51.88 14.35
CA ASP A 250 -4.70 51.64 13.40
C ASP A 250 -5.79 50.72 13.98
N PRO A 251 -7.08 51.10 13.95
CA PRO A 251 -8.17 50.25 14.41
C PRO A 251 -8.21 48.89 13.68
N LYS A 252 -7.87 48.81 12.38
CA LYS A 252 -7.87 47.52 11.66
C LYS A 252 -6.81 46.57 12.23
N LEU A 253 -5.59 47.07 12.43
CA LEU A 253 -4.52 46.30 13.08
C LEU A 253 -4.89 45.86 14.51
N ARG A 254 -5.60 46.69 15.29
CA ARG A 254 -6.11 46.29 16.62
C ARG A 254 -7.15 45.17 16.52
N MET A 255 -8.11 45.27 15.60
CA MET A 255 -9.10 44.22 15.37
C MET A 255 -8.44 42.90 14.97
N LEU A 256 -7.38 42.96 14.15
CA LEU A 256 -6.62 41.78 13.76
C LEU A 256 -5.88 41.15 14.94
N TYR A 257 -5.15 41.94 15.76
CA TYR A 257 -4.53 41.45 17.00
C TYR A 257 -5.54 40.81 17.95
N MET A 258 -6.74 41.40 18.08
CA MET A 258 -7.81 40.87 18.91
C MET A 258 -8.37 39.55 18.33
N GLY A 259 -8.58 39.47 17.02
CA GLY A 259 -9.00 38.25 16.33
C GLY A 259 -7.98 37.12 16.48
N THR A 260 -6.69 37.40 16.30
CA THR A 260 -5.61 36.43 16.53
C THR A 260 -5.55 35.97 17.99
N ALA A 261 -5.75 36.87 18.96
CA ALA A 261 -5.80 36.49 20.37
C ALA A 261 -7.02 35.63 20.73
N VAL A 262 -8.19 35.91 20.15
CA VAL A 262 -9.39 35.07 20.30
C VAL A 262 -9.19 33.71 19.64
N PHE A 263 -8.60 33.64 18.44
CA PHE A 263 -8.30 32.39 17.75
C PHE A 263 -7.34 31.50 18.56
N LEU A 264 -6.21 32.05 19.01
CA LEU A 264 -5.23 31.30 19.83
C LEU A 264 -5.82 30.86 21.18
N PHE A 265 -6.69 31.67 21.78
CA PHE A 265 -7.41 31.29 23.00
C PHE A 265 -8.43 30.16 22.75
N LEU A 266 -9.19 30.22 21.65
CA LEU A 266 -10.12 29.16 21.26
C LEU A 266 -9.36 27.86 20.95
N GLN A 267 -8.27 27.92 20.19
CA GLN A 267 -7.40 26.78 19.89
C GLN A 267 -6.82 26.14 21.16
N LEU A 268 -6.35 26.93 22.12
CA LEU A 268 -5.89 26.43 23.41
C LEU A 268 -7.05 25.81 24.22
N LEU A 269 -8.23 26.43 24.21
CA LEU A 269 -9.40 25.94 24.94
C LEU A 269 -9.92 24.62 24.35
N THR A 270 -10.04 24.50 23.02
CA THR A 270 -10.44 23.24 22.39
C THR A 270 -9.38 22.16 22.62
N SER A 271 -8.08 22.49 22.55
CA SER A 271 -6.99 21.54 22.86
C SER A 271 -7.00 20.99 24.29
N ILE A 272 -7.60 21.70 25.25
CA ILE A 272 -7.73 21.26 26.65
C ILE A 272 -9.04 20.49 26.88
N LEU A 273 -10.06 20.73 26.06
CA LEU A 273 -11.39 20.11 26.17
C LEU A 273 -11.62 18.95 25.17
N GLN A 274 -10.68 18.71 24.27
CA GLN A 274 -10.77 17.68 23.23
C GLN A 274 -10.94 16.28 23.85
N PRO A 275 -11.83 15.42 23.32
CA PRO A 275 -11.95 14.04 23.78
C PRO A 275 -10.63 13.29 23.57
N ALA A 276 -10.24 12.48 24.55
CA ALA A 276 -9.01 11.68 24.51
C ALA A 276 -9.16 10.40 23.66
N GLU A 277 -9.77 10.52 22.48
CA GLU A 277 -10.09 9.43 21.56
C GLU A 277 -9.07 9.41 20.40
N GLN A 278 -8.73 8.21 19.90
CA GLN A 278 -7.65 8.06 18.92
C GLN A 278 -7.88 8.84 17.62
N ALA A 279 -9.14 8.97 17.17
CA ALA A 279 -9.53 9.81 16.05
C ALA A 279 -8.98 11.23 16.14
N TYR A 280 -9.16 11.88 17.30
CA TYR A 280 -8.68 13.24 17.54
C TYR A 280 -7.16 13.30 17.68
N ILE A 281 -6.53 12.29 18.29
CA ILE A 281 -5.07 12.23 18.48
C ILE A 281 -4.38 12.06 17.13
N PHE A 282 -4.86 11.13 16.31
CA PHE A 282 -4.37 10.85 14.96
C PHE A 282 -4.44 12.11 14.08
N LEU A 283 -5.65 12.67 13.92
CA LEU A 283 -5.90 13.90 13.16
C LEU A 283 -5.17 15.15 13.73
N SER A 284 -4.59 15.08 14.92
CA SER A 284 -3.81 16.17 15.53
C SER A 284 -2.31 16.07 15.27
N TRP A 285 -1.78 14.95 14.74
CA TRP A 285 -0.35 14.83 14.44
C TRP A 285 0.09 15.80 13.36
N THR A 286 1.27 16.38 13.54
CA THR A 286 1.98 17.16 12.52
C THR A 286 2.80 16.23 11.62
N ALA A 287 2.99 16.58 10.35
CA ALA A 287 3.71 15.73 9.38
C ALA A 287 5.12 15.34 9.84
N LEU A 288 5.84 16.23 10.55
CA LEU A 288 7.15 15.95 11.13
C LEU A 288 7.15 14.88 12.24
N ALA A 289 5.99 14.57 12.83
CA ALA A 289 5.84 13.50 13.82
C ALA A 289 5.46 12.15 13.18
N MET A 290 4.73 12.15 12.06
CA MET A 290 4.19 10.91 11.44
C MET A 290 5.24 9.79 11.26
N PRO A 291 6.44 10.02 10.68
CA PRO A 291 7.43 8.95 10.52
C PRO A 291 7.93 8.33 11.83
N ILE A 292 7.86 9.08 12.93
CA ILE A 292 8.25 8.63 14.27
C ILE A 292 7.08 7.91 14.95
N VAL A 293 5.84 8.38 14.75
CA VAL A 293 4.63 7.78 15.32
C VAL A 293 4.31 6.45 14.64
N ASP A 294 4.28 6.40 13.30
CA ASP A 294 4.06 5.18 12.52
C ASP A 294 5.03 4.05 12.90
N TYR A 295 6.28 4.40 13.22
CA TYR A 295 7.31 3.45 13.62
C TYR A 295 7.21 3.06 15.11
N LEU A 296 7.14 4.03 16.02
CA LEU A 296 7.16 3.75 17.47
C LEU A 296 5.83 3.24 18.04
N ARG A 297 4.70 3.54 17.40
CA ARG A 297 3.38 3.01 17.76
C ARG A 297 2.87 1.98 16.76
N GLY A 298 3.66 1.64 15.75
CA GLY A 298 3.29 0.66 14.74
C GLY A 298 3.02 -0.74 15.30
N SER A 299 3.56 -1.05 16.49
CA SER A 299 3.34 -2.25 17.29
C SER A 299 2.10 -2.22 18.20
N ASP A 300 1.53 -1.04 18.48
CA ASP A 300 0.43 -0.89 19.42
C ASP A 300 -0.90 -1.19 18.72
N SER A 301 -1.33 -2.45 18.76
CA SER A 301 -2.57 -2.85 18.09
C SER A 301 -3.84 -2.38 18.81
N PRO A 302 -4.84 -1.81 18.09
CA PRO A 302 -6.20 -1.65 18.62
C PRO A 302 -6.81 -2.99 19.04
N LEU A 303 -6.47 -4.06 18.30
CA LEU A 303 -7.00 -5.41 18.45
C LEU A 303 -6.62 -6.07 19.80
N THR A 304 -5.46 -5.77 20.37
CA THR A 304 -5.01 -6.37 21.64
C THR A 304 -5.73 -5.79 22.87
N ASN A 305 -6.35 -4.61 22.74
CA ASN A 305 -6.95 -3.86 23.85
C ASN A 305 -8.50 -3.83 23.82
N ILE A 306 -9.13 -4.63 22.95
CA ILE A 306 -10.60 -4.74 22.90
C ILE A 306 -11.17 -5.36 24.18
N ILE A 307 -12.35 -4.89 24.59
CA ILE A 307 -13.09 -5.35 25.78
C ILE A 307 -14.49 -5.85 25.39
N PRO A 308 -15.06 -6.87 26.07
CA PRO A 308 -16.40 -7.34 25.77
C PRO A 308 -17.49 -6.33 26.17
N VAL A 309 -18.45 -6.13 25.28
CA VAL A 309 -19.59 -5.22 25.39
C VAL A 309 -20.90 -6.00 25.56
N TYR A 310 -21.15 -7.02 24.72
CA TYR A 310 -22.37 -7.83 24.75
C TYR A 310 -22.13 -9.17 25.46
N GLU A 311 -21.20 -10.02 24.99
CA GLU A 311 -20.91 -11.31 25.60
C GLU A 311 -19.78 -11.22 26.62
N LYS A 312 -20.10 -11.09 27.92
CA LYS A 312 -19.08 -10.96 28.99
C LYS A 312 -18.10 -12.13 29.13
N SER A 313 -18.41 -13.27 28.52
CA SER A 313 -17.54 -14.44 28.42
C SER A 313 -16.58 -14.42 27.22
N MET A 314 -16.61 -13.40 26.35
CA MET A 314 -15.86 -13.42 25.08
C MET A 314 -14.34 -13.59 25.28
N ASP A 315 -13.72 -12.97 26.30
CA ASP A 315 -12.31 -13.24 26.61
C ASP A 315 -12.07 -14.72 26.97
N GLN A 316 -12.92 -15.32 27.80
CA GLN A 316 -12.81 -16.72 28.25
C GLN A 316 -13.10 -17.72 27.13
N LYS A 317 -13.93 -17.33 26.16
CA LYS A 317 -14.30 -18.10 24.96
C LYS A 317 -13.16 -18.16 23.94
N TRP A 318 -12.28 -17.16 23.93
CA TRP A 318 -11.11 -17.05 23.05
C TRP A 318 -9.76 -17.20 23.77
N ASP A 319 -9.77 -17.60 25.05
CA ASP A 319 -8.59 -18.04 25.82
C ASP A 319 -8.25 -19.50 25.46
N VAL A 320 -7.89 -19.72 24.20
CA VAL A 320 -7.65 -21.05 23.60
C VAL A 320 -6.15 -21.21 23.28
N PRO A 321 -5.52 -22.36 23.58
CA PRO A 321 -4.12 -22.62 23.22
C PRO A 321 -3.83 -22.44 21.72
N PHE A 322 -2.55 -22.19 21.40
CA PHE A 322 -2.07 -22.16 20.03
C PHE A 322 -2.12 -23.53 19.35
N THR A 323 -2.13 -23.52 18.03
CA THR A 323 -2.40 -24.68 17.17
C THR A 323 -1.17 -25.52 16.84
N LEU A 324 0.01 -25.15 17.35
CA LEU A 324 1.24 -25.92 17.18
C LEU A 324 1.26 -27.14 18.10
N GLY A 325 1.04 -28.32 17.53
CA GLY A 325 1.05 -29.62 18.18
C GLY A 325 2.24 -30.49 17.75
N GLN A 326 2.25 -31.74 18.22
CA GLN A 326 3.18 -32.76 17.73
C GLN A 326 2.80 -33.18 16.29
N PRO A 327 3.74 -33.25 15.34
CA PRO A 327 3.47 -33.62 13.95
C PRO A 327 2.78 -34.98 13.82
N THR A 328 1.86 -35.12 12.86
CA THR A 328 1.27 -36.43 12.55
C THR A 328 2.23 -37.20 11.64
N HIS A 329 2.84 -38.26 12.16
CA HIS A 329 3.72 -39.15 11.41
C HIS A 329 2.99 -39.85 10.25
N TRP A 330 3.68 -40.04 9.12
CA TRP A 330 3.15 -40.70 7.93
C TRP A 330 4.11 -41.78 7.42
N ASP A 331 3.61 -43.01 7.27
CA ASP A 331 4.44 -44.17 6.89
C ASP A 331 5.03 -44.08 5.46
N TRP A 332 4.52 -43.16 4.62
CA TRP A 332 5.03 -42.87 3.29
C TRP A 332 6.11 -41.78 3.26
N LEU A 333 6.27 -41.00 4.33
CA LEU A 333 7.29 -39.95 4.39
C LEU A 333 8.67 -40.59 4.65
N PRO A 334 9.78 -40.14 4.01
CA PRO A 334 11.07 -40.82 4.12
C PRO A 334 11.71 -40.73 5.52
N ASN A 335 11.52 -41.76 6.36
CA ASN A 335 12.00 -41.83 7.75
C ASN A 335 13.55 -41.82 7.95
N GLN A 336 14.34 -41.64 6.90
CA GLN A 336 15.81 -41.60 6.95
C GLN A 336 16.37 -40.62 5.91
N GLY A 337 17.35 -39.81 6.31
CA GLY A 337 17.98 -38.79 5.48
C GLY A 337 17.81 -37.39 6.06
N SER A 338 18.04 -36.36 5.24
CA SER A 338 17.55 -35.01 5.49
C SER A 338 16.05 -34.93 5.21
N ALA A 339 15.36 -34.01 5.87
CA ALA A 339 13.97 -33.68 5.52
C ALA A 339 13.85 -33.29 4.03
N PRO A 340 12.81 -33.72 3.32
CA PRO A 340 12.41 -33.09 2.06
C PRO A 340 12.01 -31.63 2.30
N ALA A 341 12.33 -30.74 1.36
CA ALA A 341 12.02 -29.31 1.48
C ALA A 341 10.52 -29.09 1.75
N GLY A 342 10.20 -28.29 2.76
CA GLY A 342 8.82 -28.03 3.21
C GLY A 342 8.29 -29.03 4.25
N PHE A 343 8.98 -30.15 4.48
CA PHE A 343 8.59 -31.18 5.45
C PHE A 343 9.44 -31.15 6.73
N ASP A 344 10.26 -30.11 6.96
CA ASP A 344 11.17 -29.97 8.11
C ASP A 344 10.51 -30.13 9.49
N ASP A 345 9.21 -29.84 9.59
CA ASP A 345 8.45 -29.99 10.84
C ASP A 345 8.23 -31.46 11.24
N TRP A 346 8.38 -32.43 10.33
CA TRP A 346 8.26 -33.85 10.64
C TRP A 346 9.60 -34.50 11.04
N TYR A 347 10.70 -33.74 11.07
CA TYR A 347 12.06 -34.25 11.31
C TYR A 347 12.71 -33.59 12.53
N GLY A 348 12.46 -34.19 13.71
CA GLY A 348 13.10 -33.84 14.98
C GLY A 348 12.13 -33.98 16.16
N ASP A 349 12.61 -34.53 17.29
CA ASP A 349 11.79 -34.80 18.48
C ASP A 349 11.22 -33.51 19.14
N ASP A 350 11.85 -32.36 18.87
CA ASP A 350 11.49 -31.04 19.37
C ASP A 350 10.57 -30.24 18.43
N LYS A 351 10.28 -30.77 17.22
CA LYS A 351 9.47 -30.06 16.23
C LYS A 351 8.01 -29.96 16.64
N GLN A 352 7.37 -28.87 16.20
CA GLN A 352 5.94 -28.67 16.26
C GLN A 352 5.40 -28.24 14.90
N HIS A 353 4.17 -28.67 14.62
CA HIS A 353 3.48 -28.43 13.36
C HIS A 353 2.01 -28.03 13.64
N TYR A 354 1.35 -27.42 12.65
CA TYR A 354 -0.08 -27.11 12.76
C TYR A 354 -0.93 -28.36 12.96
N ASP A 355 -1.67 -28.43 14.08
CA ASP A 355 -2.64 -29.47 14.37
C ASP A 355 -4.06 -28.89 14.39
N ARG A 356 -4.82 -29.18 13.34
CA ARG A 356 -6.24 -28.82 13.21
C ARG A 356 -7.14 -29.26 14.37
N ARG A 357 -6.71 -30.21 15.22
CA ARG A 357 -7.45 -30.66 16.41
C ARG A 357 -7.33 -29.69 17.59
N LEU A 358 -6.34 -28.80 17.54
CA LEU A 358 -6.13 -27.71 18.50
C LEU A 358 -6.75 -26.38 18.02
N ASP A 359 -7.20 -26.31 16.76
CA ASP A 359 -7.68 -25.10 16.11
C ASP A 359 -9.21 -24.95 16.25
N PRO A 360 -9.71 -24.03 17.11
CA PRO A 360 -11.15 -23.78 17.29
C PRO A 360 -11.85 -23.23 16.04
N LEU A 361 -11.10 -22.78 15.03
CA LEU A 361 -11.63 -22.29 13.76
C LEU A 361 -11.68 -23.39 12.69
N SER A 362 -11.00 -24.51 12.90
CA SER A 362 -10.86 -25.56 11.87
C SER A 362 -12.12 -26.41 11.74
N HIS A 363 -12.86 -26.15 10.67
CA HIS A 363 -14.08 -26.86 10.31
C HIS A 363 -13.85 -27.62 8.99
N PRO A 364 -13.25 -28.82 9.01
CA PRO A 364 -13.07 -29.61 7.80
C PRO A 364 -14.40 -30.03 7.15
N ASN A 365 -14.31 -30.53 5.92
CA ASN A 365 -15.42 -31.13 5.17
C ASN A 365 -15.07 -32.51 4.59
N TYR A 366 -13.88 -33.07 4.81
CA TYR A 366 -13.49 -34.39 4.29
C TYR A 366 -14.33 -35.55 4.90
N ASP A 367 -14.95 -35.35 6.07
CA ASP A 367 -15.92 -36.27 6.69
C ASP A 367 -17.36 -36.09 6.14
N LYS A 368 -17.62 -35.07 5.30
CA LYS A 368 -18.93 -34.85 4.67
C LYS A 368 -18.99 -35.58 3.32
N ASP A 369 -20.21 -35.98 2.94
CA ASP A 369 -20.49 -36.51 1.60
C ASP A 369 -20.01 -35.56 0.49
N LEU A 370 -19.48 -36.11 -0.61
CA LEU A 370 -19.28 -35.35 -1.85
C LEU A 370 -20.63 -34.75 -2.32
N LEU A 371 -20.57 -33.62 -3.04
CA LEU A 371 -21.75 -33.06 -3.70
C LEU A 371 -22.39 -34.13 -4.60
N ASP A 372 -23.73 -34.23 -4.63
CA ASP A 372 -24.45 -35.19 -5.47
C ASP A 372 -24.17 -34.99 -6.98
N SER A 373 -23.74 -33.78 -7.36
CA SER A 373 -23.25 -33.46 -8.69
C SER A 373 -21.89 -34.10 -9.04
N LEU A 374 -21.06 -34.46 -8.04
CA LEU A 374 -19.76 -35.13 -8.18
C LEU A 374 -19.83 -36.65 -7.95
N LYS A 375 -20.73 -37.13 -7.09
CA LYS A 375 -20.84 -38.55 -6.70
C LYS A 375 -20.87 -39.48 -7.92
N GLY A 376 -19.87 -40.36 -8.01
CA GLY A 376 -19.76 -41.37 -9.07
C GLY A 376 -19.36 -40.86 -10.46
N LYS A 377 -18.95 -39.58 -10.62
CA LYS A 377 -18.60 -38.98 -11.93
C LYS A 377 -17.11 -38.66 -12.10
N LEU A 378 -16.27 -39.09 -11.17
CA LEU A 378 -14.83 -38.78 -11.16
C LEU A 378 -13.93 -39.96 -11.56
N SER A 379 -14.48 -41.16 -11.76
CA SER A 379 -13.71 -42.35 -12.16
C SER A 379 -13.07 -42.23 -13.54
N ASP A 380 -13.74 -41.50 -14.44
CA ASP A 380 -13.41 -41.43 -15.87
C ASP A 380 -12.61 -40.15 -16.20
N VAL A 381 -12.28 -39.36 -15.17
CA VAL A 381 -11.60 -38.06 -15.27
C VAL A 381 -10.09 -38.27 -15.14
N SER A 382 -9.43 -38.44 -16.28
CA SER A 382 -7.96 -38.53 -16.37
C SER A 382 -7.30 -37.19 -16.02
N ILE A 383 -6.40 -37.17 -15.04
CA ILE A 383 -5.59 -35.99 -14.67
C ILE A 383 -4.11 -36.38 -14.58
N ARG A 384 -3.45 -36.41 -15.75
CA ARG A 384 -2.00 -36.53 -15.88
C ARG A 384 -1.34 -35.24 -15.39
N ASN A 385 -1.79 -34.11 -15.91
CA ASN A 385 -1.17 -32.80 -15.76
C ASN A 385 -2.09 -31.84 -14.98
N VAL A 386 -1.49 -30.81 -14.37
CA VAL A 386 -2.20 -29.71 -13.71
C VAL A 386 -1.58 -28.38 -14.13
N MET A 387 -2.40 -27.46 -14.64
CA MET A 387 -2.00 -26.08 -14.95
C MET A 387 -2.76 -25.11 -14.04
N LEU A 388 -2.05 -24.39 -13.18
CA LEU A 388 -2.58 -23.43 -12.20
C LEU A 388 -2.29 -22.00 -12.66
N ILE A 389 -3.31 -21.26 -13.07
CA ILE A 389 -3.21 -19.87 -13.53
C ILE A 389 -3.70 -18.95 -12.42
N PHE A 390 -2.80 -18.15 -11.87
CA PHE A 390 -3.12 -16.98 -11.07
C PHE A 390 -3.45 -15.80 -12.00
N LEU A 391 -4.70 -15.34 -11.93
CA LEU A 391 -5.21 -14.19 -12.67
C LEU A 391 -4.96 -12.92 -11.84
N GLU A 392 -3.79 -12.32 -12.06
CA GLU A 392 -3.32 -11.09 -11.39
C GLU A 392 -4.41 -10.00 -11.39
N SER A 393 -4.66 -9.37 -10.23
CA SER A 393 -5.54 -8.20 -10.07
C SER A 393 -7.00 -8.39 -10.60
N THR A 394 -7.43 -9.62 -10.88
CA THR A 394 -8.67 -9.90 -11.62
C THR A 394 -9.88 -10.11 -10.71
N ARG A 395 -10.89 -9.25 -10.85
CA ARG A 395 -12.17 -9.32 -10.10
C ARG A 395 -13.11 -10.40 -10.66
N LYS A 396 -14.05 -10.90 -9.85
CA LYS A 396 -15.07 -11.86 -10.31
C LYS A 396 -16.17 -11.21 -11.16
N ASP A 397 -16.50 -9.93 -10.93
CA ASP A 397 -17.49 -9.16 -11.71
C ASP A 397 -16.97 -8.70 -13.08
N VAL A 398 -15.71 -9.05 -13.40
CA VAL A 398 -15.14 -8.98 -14.76
C VAL A 398 -14.80 -10.37 -15.33
N PHE A 399 -15.15 -11.47 -14.64
CA PHE A 399 -14.83 -12.85 -15.05
C PHE A 399 -16.06 -13.78 -14.98
N PRO A 400 -16.99 -13.70 -15.94
CA PRO A 400 -17.00 -12.80 -17.11
C PRO A 400 -17.57 -11.40 -16.81
N PHE A 401 -17.27 -10.44 -17.69
CA PHE A 401 -17.79 -9.07 -17.62
C PHE A 401 -19.29 -8.98 -17.98
N LYS A 402 -20.05 -8.14 -17.27
CA LYS A 402 -21.52 -8.09 -17.35
C LYS A 402 -22.09 -6.71 -17.67
N LYS A 403 -23.05 -6.69 -18.59
CA LYS A 403 -23.85 -5.54 -19.01
C LYS A 403 -25.02 -5.29 -18.07
N GLY A 404 -25.19 -4.03 -17.70
CA GLY A 404 -26.20 -3.60 -16.71
C GLY A 404 -25.78 -3.79 -15.25
N ASP A 405 -24.61 -4.40 -14.98
CA ASP A 405 -24.00 -4.49 -13.65
C ASP A 405 -23.21 -3.22 -13.29
N TYR A 406 -22.71 -3.18 -12.05
CA TYR A 406 -22.11 -2.00 -11.41
C TYR A 406 -21.02 -1.30 -12.25
N ILE A 407 -20.02 -2.05 -12.73
CA ILE A 407 -18.90 -1.50 -13.51
C ILE A 407 -19.40 -0.94 -14.85
N TYR A 408 -20.21 -1.71 -15.58
CA TYR A 408 -20.84 -1.26 -16.83
C TYR A 408 -21.65 0.04 -16.63
N ASN A 409 -22.46 0.12 -15.57
CA ASN A 409 -23.28 1.30 -15.28
C ASN A 409 -22.45 2.53 -14.93
N LYS A 410 -21.35 2.37 -14.17
CA LYS A 410 -20.43 3.47 -13.83
C LYS A 410 -19.74 4.04 -15.07
N MET A 411 -19.39 3.19 -16.04
CA MET A 411 -18.82 3.63 -17.32
C MET A 411 -19.85 4.28 -18.23
N ALA A 412 -21.02 3.63 -18.42
CA ALA A 412 -22.12 4.17 -19.21
C ALA A 412 -22.55 5.55 -18.71
N ALA A 413 -22.51 5.80 -17.40
CA ALA A 413 -22.83 7.09 -16.78
C ALA A 413 -21.81 8.22 -17.05
N THR A 414 -20.66 7.95 -17.68
CA THR A 414 -19.70 9.00 -18.10
C THR A 414 -20.07 9.68 -19.41
N TRP A 415 -20.90 9.05 -20.24
CA TRP A 415 -21.30 9.54 -21.56
C TRP A 415 -22.61 10.35 -21.49
N ASP A 416 -22.78 11.35 -22.35
CA ASP A 416 -23.96 12.26 -22.38
C ASP A 416 -25.31 11.52 -22.34
N ASP A 417 -25.50 10.51 -23.20
CA ASP A 417 -26.72 9.70 -23.32
C ASP A 417 -26.85 8.61 -22.23
N LYS A 418 -25.88 8.54 -21.30
CA LYS A 418 -25.76 7.53 -20.23
C LYS A 418 -25.73 6.09 -20.73
N ARG A 419 -25.03 5.88 -21.84
CA ARG A 419 -24.86 4.61 -22.57
C ARG A 419 -23.46 4.57 -23.17
N LEU A 420 -22.89 3.37 -23.30
CA LEU A 420 -21.67 3.20 -24.07
C LEU A 420 -21.92 3.51 -25.56
N PRO A 421 -20.98 4.12 -26.29
CA PRO A 421 -21.02 4.20 -27.75
C PRO A 421 -20.88 2.80 -28.37
N GLU A 422 -21.31 2.65 -29.63
CA GLU A 422 -21.37 1.35 -30.34
C GLU A 422 -20.04 0.54 -30.28
N GLU A 423 -18.90 1.21 -30.37
CA GLU A 423 -17.58 0.58 -30.29
C GLU A 423 -17.25 0.05 -28.89
N ALA A 424 -17.57 0.81 -27.84
CA ALA A 424 -17.37 0.40 -26.44
C ALA A 424 -18.39 -0.65 -26.00
N GLU A 425 -19.63 -0.57 -26.49
CA GLU A 425 -20.66 -1.59 -26.29
C GLU A 425 -20.22 -2.93 -26.90
N LYS A 426 -19.67 -2.90 -28.12
CA LYS A 426 -19.10 -4.08 -28.78
C LYS A 426 -17.84 -4.60 -28.06
N ARG A 427 -16.97 -3.70 -27.57
CA ARG A 427 -15.81 -4.10 -26.74
C ARG A 427 -16.25 -4.79 -25.46
N ALA A 428 -17.32 -4.32 -24.83
CA ALA A 428 -17.91 -4.93 -23.64
C ALA A 428 -18.49 -6.32 -23.94
N GLU A 429 -19.21 -6.48 -25.06
CA GLU A 429 -19.73 -7.76 -25.55
C GLU A 429 -18.60 -8.78 -25.78
N THR A 430 -17.52 -8.36 -26.45
CA THR A 430 -16.38 -9.21 -26.79
C THR A 430 -15.28 -9.24 -25.72
N LEU A 431 -15.53 -8.73 -24.51
CA LEU A 431 -14.45 -8.52 -23.52
C LEU A 431 -13.87 -9.84 -23.03
N THR A 432 -14.72 -10.76 -22.58
CA THR A 432 -14.28 -12.00 -21.89
C THR A 432 -14.96 -13.27 -22.40
N PRO A 433 -14.78 -13.64 -23.69
CA PRO A 433 -15.35 -14.86 -24.25
C PRO A 433 -14.83 -16.15 -23.59
N ASN A 434 -13.56 -16.22 -23.22
CA ASN A 434 -12.99 -17.44 -22.64
C ASN A 434 -13.46 -17.64 -21.19
N ALA A 435 -13.58 -16.57 -20.40
CA ALA A 435 -14.22 -16.60 -19.09
C ALA A 435 -15.66 -17.14 -19.17
N ARG A 436 -16.44 -16.77 -20.19
CA ARG A 436 -17.79 -17.32 -20.42
C ARG A 436 -17.78 -18.81 -20.76
N TRP A 437 -16.87 -19.25 -21.63
CA TRP A 437 -16.75 -20.68 -21.98
C TRP A 437 -16.28 -21.56 -20.80
N LEU A 438 -15.35 -21.06 -20.00
CA LEU A 438 -14.79 -21.73 -18.82
C LEU A 438 -15.77 -21.77 -17.64
N THR A 439 -16.43 -20.64 -17.35
CA THR A 439 -17.40 -20.57 -16.24
C THR A 439 -18.75 -21.16 -16.64
N GLY A 440 -19.17 -20.99 -17.89
CA GLY A 440 -20.54 -21.20 -18.36
C GLY A 440 -21.52 -20.07 -18.06
N ASP A 441 -21.04 -18.93 -17.53
CA ASP A 441 -21.90 -17.82 -17.14
C ASP A 441 -22.23 -16.91 -18.34
N TYR A 442 -23.22 -17.34 -19.13
CA TYR A 442 -23.85 -16.53 -20.17
C TYR A 442 -25.01 -15.68 -19.64
N SER A 443 -25.11 -15.49 -18.31
CA SER A 443 -26.03 -14.53 -17.70
C SER A 443 -25.32 -13.18 -17.52
N ASP A 444 -24.81 -12.64 -18.62
CA ASP A 444 -23.96 -11.45 -18.70
C ASP A 444 -24.66 -10.23 -19.31
N GLY A 445 -25.89 -10.38 -19.81
CA GLY A 445 -26.68 -9.29 -20.40
C GLY A 445 -26.40 -9.00 -21.88
N PHE A 446 -25.63 -9.86 -22.58
CA PHE A 446 -25.41 -9.79 -24.03
C PHE A 446 -26.19 -10.89 -24.79
N ASP A 447 -26.38 -10.72 -26.10
CA ASP A 447 -27.20 -11.61 -26.93
C ASP A 447 -26.37 -12.77 -27.52
N HIS A 448 -26.41 -13.94 -26.88
CA HIS A 448 -25.65 -15.12 -27.31
C HIS A 448 -26.47 -16.08 -28.19
N GLN A 449 -25.95 -16.42 -29.38
CA GLN A 449 -26.58 -17.43 -30.26
C GLN A 449 -26.36 -18.87 -29.76
N GLU A 450 -25.19 -19.12 -29.17
CA GLU A 450 -24.81 -20.40 -28.57
C GLU A 450 -24.16 -20.15 -27.21
N THR A 451 -24.37 -21.06 -26.26
CA THR A 451 -23.82 -20.98 -24.89
C THR A 451 -22.95 -22.21 -24.58
N PRO A 452 -21.83 -22.42 -25.31
CA PRO A 452 -20.96 -23.56 -25.09
C PRO A 452 -20.29 -23.49 -23.70
N ARG A 453 -20.18 -24.62 -23.00
CA ARG A 453 -19.57 -24.68 -21.66
C ARG A 453 -18.59 -25.83 -21.58
N ARG A 454 -17.35 -25.55 -21.17
CA ARG A 454 -16.34 -26.59 -20.88
C ARG A 454 -16.70 -27.32 -19.58
N GLY A 455 -16.34 -28.60 -19.47
CA GLY A 455 -16.50 -29.35 -18.22
C GLY A 455 -15.71 -28.69 -17.08
N GLY A 456 -16.30 -28.64 -15.87
CA GLY A 456 -15.66 -27.96 -14.75
C GLY A 456 -16.59 -27.46 -13.63
N ILE A 457 -15.94 -26.95 -12.59
CA ILE A 457 -16.54 -26.36 -11.39
C ILE A 457 -16.23 -24.87 -11.38
N ASN A 458 -17.25 -24.01 -11.44
CA ASN A 458 -17.15 -22.56 -11.30
C ASN A 458 -17.57 -22.16 -9.88
N VAL A 459 -16.73 -21.42 -9.16
CA VAL A 459 -17.00 -20.94 -7.79
C VAL A 459 -17.30 -19.45 -7.84
N ASN A 460 -18.57 -19.09 -7.61
CA ASN A 460 -19.04 -17.71 -7.74
C ASN A 460 -18.81 -16.86 -6.48
N LYS A 461 -18.41 -17.45 -5.35
CA LYS A 461 -18.09 -16.77 -4.09
C LYS A 461 -16.70 -17.20 -3.56
N ASN A 462 -15.65 -16.89 -4.29
CA ASN A 462 -14.27 -17.06 -3.83
C ASN A 462 -13.70 -15.75 -3.22
N THR A 463 -12.71 -15.88 -2.33
CA THR A 463 -12.01 -14.78 -1.67
C THR A 463 -10.56 -15.20 -1.39
N PRO A 464 -9.55 -14.38 -1.69
CA PRO A 464 -8.15 -14.79 -1.55
C PRO A 464 -7.68 -14.79 -0.09
N SER A 465 -6.51 -15.39 0.16
CA SER A 465 -5.87 -15.40 1.48
C SER A 465 -5.25 -14.04 1.86
N ALA A 466 -4.86 -13.25 0.86
CA ALA A 466 -4.44 -11.85 1.00
C ALA A 466 -4.77 -11.05 -0.27
N THR A 467 -4.90 -9.72 -0.17
CA THR A 467 -5.07 -8.84 -1.34
C THR A 467 -3.74 -8.33 -1.90
N TYR A 468 -2.69 -9.16 -1.88
CA TYR A 468 -1.33 -8.85 -2.30
C TYR A 468 -0.69 -10.09 -2.92
N THR A 469 -0.23 -9.99 -4.17
CA THR A 469 0.14 -11.13 -5.03
C THR A 469 0.99 -12.18 -4.33
N LEU A 470 2.13 -11.80 -3.75
CA LEU A 470 3.08 -12.75 -3.15
C LEU A 470 2.51 -13.52 -1.95
N LYS A 471 1.63 -12.87 -1.16
CA LYS A 471 0.92 -13.49 -0.05
C LYS A 471 -0.22 -14.40 -0.53
N SER A 472 -0.87 -14.03 -1.64
CA SER A 472 -1.95 -14.82 -2.25
C SER A 472 -1.40 -16.08 -2.94
N LEU A 473 -0.30 -15.95 -3.71
CA LEU A 473 0.48 -17.06 -4.26
C LEU A 473 0.85 -18.08 -3.17
N THR A 474 1.39 -17.61 -2.05
CA THR A 474 1.75 -18.46 -0.90
C THR A 474 0.54 -19.22 -0.36
N GLY A 475 -0.61 -18.56 -0.21
CA GLY A 475 -1.83 -19.23 0.25
C GLY A 475 -2.40 -20.22 -0.76
N GLY A 476 -2.40 -19.89 -2.05
CA GLY A 476 -2.89 -20.75 -3.12
C GLY A 476 -2.00 -21.97 -3.40
N LEU A 477 -0.68 -21.83 -3.26
CA LEU A 477 0.28 -22.91 -3.49
C LEU A 477 0.51 -23.83 -2.29
N CYS A 478 0.26 -23.37 -1.04
CA CYS A 478 0.50 -24.18 0.17
C CYS A 478 -0.75 -24.42 1.03
N GLY A 479 -1.91 -23.86 0.66
CA GLY A 479 -3.16 -24.04 1.40
C GLY A 479 -3.21 -23.34 2.77
N ILE A 480 -2.45 -22.25 2.93
CA ILE A 480 -2.25 -21.55 4.22
C ILE A 480 -2.77 -20.12 4.22
N ASN A 481 -3.04 -19.60 5.43
CA ASN A 481 -3.06 -18.16 5.62
C ASN A 481 -1.62 -17.61 5.62
N PRO A 482 -1.31 -16.56 4.81
CA PRO A 482 -0.02 -15.90 4.79
C PRO A 482 0.33 -15.23 6.13
N LEU A 483 1.56 -14.73 6.26
CA LEU A 483 2.06 -14.08 7.46
C LEU A 483 1.44 -12.68 7.59
N VAL A 484 0.79 -12.44 8.72
CA VAL A 484 0.22 -11.14 9.11
C VAL A 484 1.34 -10.15 9.46
N ALA A 485 1.99 -9.64 8.42
CA ALA A 485 3.04 -8.63 8.46
C ALA A 485 3.04 -7.85 7.13
N ASP A 486 3.56 -6.62 7.13
CA ASP A 486 3.68 -5.82 5.91
C ASP A 486 4.81 -6.35 4.99
N MET A 487 4.48 -6.43 3.69
CA MET A 487 5.27 -6.98 2.58
C MET A 487 5.42 -8.50 2.63
N ASN A 488 5.98 -9.09 1.57
CA ASN A 488 6.49 -10.45 1.58
C ASN A 488 7.53 -10.61 2.68
N ARG A 489 7.15 -11.37 3.71
CA ARG A 489 8.02 -11.84 4.80
C ARG A 489 8.15 -13.36 4.75
N GLU A 490 7.22 -14.01 4.08
CA GLU A 490 7.11 -15.44 3.86
C GLU A 490 8.40 -16.06 3.31
N TRP A 491 9.16 -15.33 2.47
CA TRP A 491 10.47 -15.77 1.97
C TRP A 491 11.56 -15.99 3.06
N ASN A 492 11.42 -15.34 4.24
CA ASN A 492 12.40 -15.35 5.33
C ASN A 492 11.82 -15.93 6.65
N TYR A 493 10.62 -16.50 6.63
CA TYR A 493 9.97 -17.09 7.80
C TYR A 493 9.48 -18.52 7.51
N HIS A 494 9.01 -19.22 8.55
CA HIS A 494 8.69 -20.64 8.44
C HIS A 494 7.36 -20.87 7.72
N ILE A 495 7.41 -21.29 6.45
CA ILE A 495 6.23 -21.73 5.69
C ILE A 495 5.72 -23.05 6.31
N TYR A 496 4.69 -22.94 7.14
CA TYR A 496 4.25 -24.00 8.05
C TYR A 496 3.39 -25.12 7.42
N GLN A 497 3.38 -25.24 6.09
CA GLN A 497 2.80 -26.37 5.34
C GLN A 497 3.63 -26.65 4.09
N PRO A 498 3.78 -27.92 3.67
CA PRO A 498 4.33 -28.26 2.36
C PRO A 498 3.48 -27.68 1.23
N CYS A 499 4.15 -27.01 0.29
CA CYS A 499 3.52 -26.43 -0.90
C CYS A 499 3.41 -27.44 -2.05
N LEU A 500 2.51 -27.22 -3.00
CA LEU A 500 2.30 -28.09 -4.17
C LEU A 500 3.60 -28.50 -4.89
N PRO A 501 4.56 -27.59 -5.20
CA PRO A 501 5.82 -27.99 -5.82
C PRO A 501 6.63 -29.01 -5.01
N GLN A 502 6.61 -28.87 -3.68
CA GLN A 502 7.31 -29.72 -2.72
C GLN A 502 6.60 -31.08 -2.58
N ILE A 503 5.27 -31.07 -2.51
CA ILE A 503 4.43 -32.28 -2.47
C ILE A 503 4.70 -33.13 -3.72
N PHE A 504 4.64 -32.54 -4.92
CA PHE A 504 4.93 -33.27 -6.15
C PHE A 504 6.36 -33.86 -6.18
N LYS A 505 7.35 -33.12 -5.69
CA LYS A 505 8.74 -33.63 -5.57
C LYS A 505 8.89 -34.77 -4.56
N VAL A 506 8.10 -34.80 -3.48
CA VAL A 506 8.08 -35.96 -2.57
C VAL A 506 7.36 -37.15 -3.21
N LEU A 507 6.23 -36.94 -3.88
CA LEU A 507 5.51 -38.01 -4.61
C LEU A 507 6.41 -38.70 -5.65
N ASN A 508 7.27 -37.96 -6.35
CA ASN A 508 8.24 -38.51 -7.31
C ASN A 508 9.21 -39.54 -6.70
N ASN A 509 9.43 -39.51 -5.38
CA ASN A 509 10.39 -40.37 -4.68
C ASN A 509 9.74 -41.58 -3.97
N LEU A 510 8.42 -41.75 -4.09
CA LEU A 510 7.67 -42.88 -3.49
C LEU A 510 7.81 -44.17 -4.31
N ASN A 511 9.02 -44.73 -4.30
CA ASN A 511 9.53 -45.85 -5.10
C ASN A 511 8.85 -47.24 -4.89
N ASN A 512 7.58 -47.32 -4.51
CA ASN A 512 6.92 -48.58 -4.10
C ASN A 512 5.48 -48.79 -4.59
N VAL A 513 4.95 -47.97 -5.50
CA VAL A 513 3.68 -48.31 -6.17
C VAL A 513 3.95 -49.42 -7.20
N SER A 514 3.24 -50.54 -7.07
CA SER A 514 3.30 -51.63 -8.05
C SER A 514 2.89 -51.13 -9.44
N ALA A 515 3.47 -51.69 -10.50
CA ALA A 515 3.21 -51.26 -11.89
C ALA A 515 1.77 -51.54 -12.33
N THR A 516 0.87 -50.62 -12.01
CA THR A 516 -0.44 -50.43 -12.65
C THR A 516 -0.25 -49.72 -13.99
N ASP A 517 -0.97 -50.16 -15.02
CA ASP A 517 -0.99 -49.46 -16.31
C ASP A 517 -1.52 -48.03 -16.16
N GLY A 518 -0.74 -47.04 -16.61
CA GLY A 518 -1.13 -45.62 -16.60
C GLY A 518 0.00 -44.66 -16.23
N PHE A 519 -0.31 -43.36 -16.22
CA PHE A 519 0.61 -42.27 -15.90
C PHE A 519 0.79 -42.02 -14.40
N THR A 520 0.01 -42.68 -13.53
CA THR A 520 -0.04 -42.39 -12.08
C THR A 520 1.31 -42.55 -11.39
N ASN A 521 2.13 -43.49 -11.87
CA ASN A 521 3.47 -43.81 -11.37
C ASN A 521 4.60 -43.05 -12.11
N ARG A 522 4.26 -42.01 -12.88
CA ARG A 522 5.22 -41.12 -13.56
C ARG A 522 5.52 -39.90 -12.68
N PRO A 523 6.78 -39.43 -12.64
CA PRO A 523 7.14 -38.26 -11.86
C PRO A 523 6.54 -36.98 -12.46
N PHE A 524 6.29 -35.99 -11.62
CA PHE A 524 5.98 -34.62 -12.01
C PHE A 524 7.26 -33.82 -12.31
N ASN A 525 7.23 -33.10 -13.43
CA ASN A 525 8.04 -31.92 -13.66
C ASN A 525 7.25 -30.69 -13.17
N ASN A 526 7.88 -29.80 -12.42
CA ASN A 526 7.28 -28.54 -12.00
C ASN A 526 7.76 -27.40 -12.92
N SER A 527 6.95 -26.35 -13.10
CA SER A 527 7.44 -25.06 -13.59
C SER A 527 6.60 -23.90 -13.07
N PHE A 528 7.21 -22.72 -12.95
CA PHE A 528 6.56 -21.44 -12.68
C PHE A 528 6.91 -20.44 -13.79
N MET A 529 5.92 -19.80 -14.41
CA MET A 529 6.14 -18.93 -15.58
C MET A 529 5.39 -17.59 -15.48
N MET A 530 6.09 -16.50 -15.81
CA MET A 530 5.53 -15.15 -15.99
C MET A 530 6.42 -14.31 -16.94
N SER A 531 5.86 -13.29 -17.57
CA SER A 531 6.57 -12.42 -18.52
C SER A 531 7.24 -11.20 -17.86
N VAL A 532 7.21 -11.12 -16.54
CA VAL A 532 7.62 -9.96 -15.73
C VAL A 532 8.74 -10.30 -14.74
N THR A 533 9.29 -9.29 -14.07
CA THR A 533 10.39 -9.43 -13.11
C THR A 533 10.05 -10.37 -11.95
N GLY A 534 10.98 -11.29 -11.63
CA GLY A 534 10.94 -12.12 -10.43
C GLY A 534 11.51 -11.46 -9.18
N GLN A 535 12.01 -10.22 -9.27
CA GLN A 535 12.84 -9.62 -8.22
C GLN A 535 12.08 -8.63 -7.32
N TYR A 536 10.81 -8.32 -7.62
CA TYR A 536 9.98 -7.45 -6.78
C TYR A 536 9.74 -8.09 -5.40
N ASP A 537 10.01 -7.32 -4.34
CA ASP A 537 9.74 -7.68 -2.93
C ASP A 537 10.10 -9.14 -2.58
N HIS A 538 11.31 -9.59 -2.97
CA HIS A 538 11.82 -10.94 -2.73
C HIS A 538 10.95 -12.10 -3.28
N GLN A 539 10.25 -11.88 -4.39
CA GLN A 539 9.48 -12.94 -5.06
C GLN A 539 10.35 -14.14 -5.47
N TYR A 540 11.56 -13.93 -6.00
CA TYR A 540 12.47 -15.02 -6.40
C TYR A 540 12.89 -15.90 -5.21
N GLU A 541 13.22 -15.31 -4.05
CA GLU A 541 13.45 -16.05 -2.81
C GLU A 541 12.19 -16.78 -2.34
N LEU A 542 11.02 -16.15 -2.43
CA LEU A 542 9.75 -16.76 -2.07
C LEU A 542 9.44 -17.98 -2.94
N MET A 543 9.52 -17.89 -4.27
CA MET A 543 9.22 -19.02 -5.17
C MET A 543 10.13 -20.23 -4.88
N LYS A 544 11.38 -19.99 -4.48
CA LYS A 544 12.31 -21.04 -4.01
C LYS A 544 11.91 -21.60 -2.65
N GLY A 545 11.44 -20.76 -1.72
CA GLY A 545 10.81 -21.18 -0.46
C GLY A 545 9.55 -22.03 -0.66
N LEU A 546 8.72 -21.70 -1.64
CA LEU A 546 7.55 -22.48 -2.10
C LEU A 546 7.95 -23.77 -2.83
N GLY A 547 9.24 -23.97 -3.10
CA GLY A 547 9.83 -25.21 -3.60
C GLY A 547 10.05 -25.32 -5.10
N TYR A 548 10.11 -24.20 -5.83
CA TYR A 548 10.62 -24.18 -7.21
C TYR A 548 12.16 -24.17 -7.25
N LEU A 549 12.75 -24.74 -8.30
CA LEU A 549 14.18 -24.64 -8.60
C LEU A 549 14.48 -23.48 -9.57
N GLU A 550 15.75 -23.07 -9.65
CA GLU A 550 16.21 -22.01 -10.57
C GLU A 550 15.97 -22.36 -12.05
N ASP A 551 15.98 -23.64 -12.40
CA ASP A 551 15.71 -24.18 -13.75
C ASP A 551 14.23 -24.54 -13.99
N GLU A 552 13.37 -24.38 -12.98
CA GLU A 552 11.91 -24.53 -13.12
C GLU A 552 11.19 -23.18 -13.33
N MET A 553 11.88 -22.06 -13.09
CA MET A 553 11.31 -20.71 -13.12
C MET A 553 11.62 -19.99 -14.44
N VAL A 554 10.61 -19.33 -15.01
CA VAL A 554 10.71 -18.45 -16.17
C VAL A 554 10.16 -17.08 -15.75
N ASP A 555 11.07 -16.12 -15.56
CA ASP A 555 10.82 -14.70 -15.28
C ASP A 555 11.57 -13.81 -16.29
N SER A 556 11.35 -12.49 -16.25
CA SER A 556 12.01 -11.54 -17.16
C SER A 556 13.55 -11.61 -17.09
N GLU A 557 14.10 -11.80 -15.88
CA GLU A 557 15.55 -11.93 -15.68
C GLU A 557 16.12 -13.19 -16.34
N TYR A 558 15.41 -14.32 -16.28
CA TYR A 558 15.79 -15.54 -17.01
C TYR A 558 15.65 -15.35 -18.53
N LEU A 559 14.55 -14.77 -18.99
CA LEU A 559 14.24 -14.56 -20.42
C LEU A 559 15.26 -13.65 -21.13
N HIS A 560 15.81 -12.65 -20.44
CA HIS A 560 16.86 -11.78 -20.95
C HIS A 560 18.30 -12.29 -20.69
N SER A 561 18.46 -13.52 -20.17
CA SER A 561 19.78 -14.10 -19.87
C SER A 561 20.29 -15.03 -20.97
N ASP A 562 21.62 -15.23 -20.99
CA ASP A 562 22.26 -16.26 -21.82
C ASP A 562 21.89 -17.71 -21.38
N LYS A 563 21.10 -17.90 -20.32
CA LYS A 563 20.54 -19.20 -19.89
C LYS A 563 19.19 -19.52 -20.56
N ALA A 564 18.54 -18.55 -21.20
CA ALA A 564 17.23 -18.71 -21.84
C ALA A 564 17.29 -19.82 -22.90
N VAL A 565 16.48 -20.87 -22.77
CA VAL A 565 16.60 -22.07 -23.61
C VAL A 565 16.26 -21.80 -25.09
N PHE A 566 15.51 -20.73 -25.37
CA PHE A 566 15.21 -20.23 -26.72
C PHE A 566 16.03 -18.99 -27.11
N GLY A 567 17.03 -18.64 -26.31
CA GLY A 567 17.84 -17.43 -26.47
C GLY A 567 17.22 -16.19 -25.82
N ASN A 568 18.03 -15.15 -25.71
CA ASN A 568 17.63 -13.86 -25.13
C ASN A 568 16.50 -13.21 -25.95
N ILE A 569 15.40 -12.89 -25.29
CA ILE A 569 14.21 -12.33 -25.93
C ILE A 569 14.35 -10.83 -26.22
N THR A 570 13.81 -10.39 -27.36
CA THR A 570 13.84 -8.99 -27.82
C THR A 570 12.44 -8.40 -28.00
N VAL A 571 11.48 -8.86 -27.21
CA VAL A 571 10.15 -8.25 -27.10
C VAL A 571 10.28 -6.96 -26.27
N GLU A 572 9.49 -5.93 -26.59
CA GLU A 572 9.51 -4.66 -25.88
C GLU A 572 8.63 -4.74 -24.60
N ASP A 573 9.12 -4.13 -23.51
CA ASP A 573 8.38 -4.04 -22.26
C ASP A 573 7.12 -3.17 -22.42
N VAL A 574 5.97 -3.68 -21.95
CA VAL A 574 4.68 -2.95 -22.01
C VAL A 574 4.41 -2.10 -20.77
N ARG A 575 5.19 -2.32 -19.70
CA ARG A 575 5.10 -1.64 -18.41
C ARG A 575 6.47 -1.60 -17.73
N TYR A 576 6.55 -1.08 -16.51
CA TYR A 576 7.79 -1.00 -15.74
C TYR A 576 8.27 -2.36 -15.21
N ASP A 577 7.38 -3.36 -15.18
CA ASP A 577 7.59 -4.70 -14.61
C ASP A 577 7.96 -5.76 -15.66
N GLY A 578 7.79 -5.50 -16.96
CA GLY A 578 8.32 -6.35 -18.02
C GLY A 578 7.45 -6.47 -19.28
N MET A 579 7.56 -7.66 -19.89
CA MET A 579 7.00 -8.00 -21.20
C MET A 579 5.54 -8.46 -21.14
N PRO A 580 4.82 -8.41 -22.28
CA PRO A 580 3.48 -8.98 -22.39
C PRO A 580 3.51 -10.52 -22.41
N GLU A 581 2.41 -11.13 -21.98
CA GLU A 581 2.30 -12.57 -21.74
C GLU A 581 2.73 -13.50 -22.90
N PRO A 582 2.51 -13.19 -24.21
CA PRO A 582 3.01 -14.02 -25.31
C PRO A 582 4.54 -14.22 -25.35
N ALA A 583 5.31 -13.40 -24.63
CA ALA A 583 6.76 -13.57 -24.48
C ALA A 583 7.16 -14.97 -23.94
N ILE A 584 6.27 -15.65 -23.21
CA ILE A 584 6.52 -16.99 -22.63
C ILE A 584 5.83 -18.15 -23.37
N GLU A 585 5.14 -17.92 -24.50
CA GLU A 585 4.43 -18.97 -25.25
C GLU A 585 5.31 -20.21 -25.54
N GLN A 586 6.55 -19.98 -26.00
CA GLN A 586 7.43 -21.07 -26.40
C GLN A 586 7.84 -21.96 -25.21
N TYR A 587 7.84 -21.42 -23.99
CA TYR A 587 8.13 -22.16 -22.75
C TYR A 587 6.93 -23.01 -22.31
N PHE A 588 5.70 -22.52 -22.45
CA PHE A 588 4.49 -23.34 -22.26
C PHE A 588 4.48 -24.55 -23.19
N ARG A 589 4.70 -24.32 -24.49
CA ARG A 589 4.77 -25.39 -25.50
C ARG A 589 5.87 -26.40 -25.17
N ASP A 590 7.04 -25.93 -24.73
CA ASP A 590 8.11 -26.82 -24.28
C ASP A 590 7.70 -27.66 -23.06
N ALA A 591 7.13 -27.06 -22.02
CA ALA A 591 6.76 -27.78 -20.80
C ALA A 591 5.80 -28.96 -21.09
N PHE A 592 4.82 -28.78 -21.97
CA PHE A 592 3.95 -29.87 -22.43
C PHE A 592 4.67 -30.88 -23.33
N ARG A 593 5.43 -30.41 -24.33
CA ARG A 593 6.23 -31.28 -25.23
C ARG A 593 7.22 -32.15 -24.46
N THR A 594 8.07 -31.53 -23.65
CA THR A 594 9.12 -32.16 -22.85
C THR A 594 8.53 -33.13 -21.83
N SER A 595 7.36 -32.85 -21.27
CA SER A 595 6.68 -33.80 -20.35
C SER A 595 6.05 -34.99 -21.08
N ARG A 596 5.54 -34.79 -22.31
CA ARG A 596 5.07 -35.88 -23.19
C ARG A 596 6.23 -36.76 -23.68
N GLU A 597 7.34 -36.16 -24.10
CA GLU A 597 8.50 -36.86 -24.68
C GLU A 597 9.28 -37.68 -23.63
N ASN A 598 9.39 -37.19 -22.39
CA ASN A 598 10.02 -37.93 -21.29
C ASN A 598 9.04 -38.84 -20.52
N ASP A 599 7.78 -38.93 -20.96
CA ASP A 599 6.67 -39.64 -20.32
C ASP A 599 6.48 -39.30 -18.82
N THR A 600 6.59 -38.01 -18.48
CA THR A 600 6.37 -37.45 -17.13
C THR A 600 4.98 -36.81 -17.02
N ARG A 601 4.66 -36.28 -15.84
CA ARG A 601 3.48 -35.44 -15.56
C ARG A 601 3.93 -33.98 -15.48
N LEU A 602 3.06 -33.03 -15.81
CA LEU A 602 3.35 -31.61 -15.66
C LEU A 602 2.55 -30.98 -14.51
N PHE A 603 3.22 -30.22 -13.64
CA PHE A 603 2.62 -29.19 -12.81
C PHE A 603 3.17 -27.82 -13.22
N LEU A 604 2.37 -27.04 -13.94
CA LEU A 604 2.75 -25.71 -14.40
C LEU A 604 1.94 -24.67 -13.63
N THR A 605 2.61 -23.73 -12.96
CA THR A 605 1.97 -22.54 -12.40
C THR A 605 2.30 -21.32 -13.25
N HIS A 606 1.31 -20.47 -13.51
CA HIS A 606 1.45 -19.22 -14.25
C HIS A 606 0.88 -18.06 -13.45
N LEU A 607 1.54 -16.91 -13.51
CA LEU A 607 0.99 -15.62 -13.07
C LEU A 607 0.85 -14.72 -14.30
N THR A 608 -0.38 -14.28 -14.60
CA THR A 608 -0.63 -13.23 -15.60
C THR A 608 -0.12 -11.88 -15.08
N SER A 609 0.00 -10.85 -15.92
CA SER A 609 0.58 -9.57 -15.47
C SER A 609 -0.10 -8.32 -16.03
N SER A 610 -0.71 -8.36 -17.21
CA SER A 610 -1.20 -7.14 -17.88
C SER A 610 -2.39 -6.47 -17.20
N THR A 611 -3.08 -7.20 -16.33
CA THR A 611 -4.10 -6.70 -15.40
C THR A 611 -3.57 -5.97 -14.17
N HIS A 612 -2.25 -5.95 -13.90
CA HIS A 612 -1.63 -5.11 -12.88
C HIS A 612 -1.49 -3.64 -13.34
N PHE A 613 -1.56 -2.69 -12.41
CA PHE A 613 -1.37 -1.26 -12.69
C PHE A 613 0.05 -0.95 -13.25
N PRO A 614 0.23 -0.10 -14.28
CA PRO A 614 -0.72 0.84 -14.88
C PRO A 614 -1.57 0.28 -16.04
N TYR A 615 -1.76 -1.04 -16.14
CA TYR A 615 -2.58 -1.68 -17.18
C TYR A 615 -2.06 -1.41 -18.61
N GLY A 616 -0.74 -1.36 -18.77
CA GLY A 616 -0.07 -1.17 -20.07
C GLY A 616 -0.16 -2.40 -20.95
N LEU A 617 -0.37 -2.17 -22.25
CA LEU A 617 -0.66 -3.16 -23.29
C LEU A 617 0.32 -3.04 -24.47
N PRO A 618 0.48 -4.09 -25.30
CA PRO A 618 1.27 -4.03 -26.53
C PRO A 618 0.85 -2.89 -27.48
N GLY A 619 1.80 -2.34 -28.24
CA GLY A 619 1.54 -1.24 -29.18
C GLY A 619 0.66 -1.60 -30.39
N ASP A 620 0.41 -2.89 -30.61
CA ASP A 620 -0.51 -3.45 -31.60
C ASP A 620 -1.87 -3.88 -31.01
N GLU A 621 -2.04 -3.84 -29.68
CA GLU A 621 -3.32 -4.10 -29.03
C GLU A 621 -4.28 -2.92 -29.21
N VAL A 622 -5.49 -3.21 -29.69
CA VAL A 622 -6.50 -2.18 -29.96
C VAL A 622 -7.17 -1.76 -28.64
N TYR A 623 -6.73 -0.65 -28.04
CA TYR A 623 -7.45 0.00 -26.95
C TYR A 623 -8.77 0.63 -27.42
N VAL A 624 -9.86 0.37 -26.71
CA VAL A 624 -11.16 1.05 -26.90
C VAL A 624 -11.53 1.82 -25.63
N PRO A 625 -11.78 3.15 -25.69
CA PRO A 625 -12.24 3.91 -24.54
C PRO A 625 -13.63 3.46 -24.08
N MET A 626 -13.72 2.96 -22.86
CA MET A 626 -14.99 2.57 -22.22
C MET A 626 -15.69 3.76 -21.55
N VAL A 627 -14.95 4.85 -21.31
CA VAL A 627 -15.41 6.10 -20.70
C VAL A 627 -15.05 7.30 -21.59
N GLN A 628 -15.75 8.41 -21.39
CA GLN A 628 -15.51 9.66 -22.13
C GLN A 628 -14.13 10.28 -21.76
N ASP A 629 -13.48 10.99 -22.69
CA ASP A 629 -12.12 11.54 -22.53
C ASP A 629 -11.94 12.49 -21.32
N ASP A 630 -13.01 13.16 -20.88
CA ASP A 630 -13.01 14.06 -19.72
C ASP A 630 -13.47 13.40 -18.40
N ALA A 631 -13.74 12.09 -18.41
CA ALA A 631 -13.95 11.32 -17.20
C ALA A 631 -12.70 11.34 -16.31
N ASN A 632 -12.90 11.31 -14.99
CA ASN A 632 -11.81 11.40 -14.01
C ASN A 632 -10.82 10.21 -14.11
N ASN A 633 -9.59 10.44 -13.63
CA ASN A 633 -8.48 9.49 -13.76
C ASN A 633 -8.85 8.05 -13.32
N HIS A 634 -9.60 7.87 -12.24
CA HIS A 634 -9.95 6.54 -11.74
C HIS A 634 -10.88 5.77 -12.72
N LEU A 635 -11.77 6.49 -13.39
CA LEU A 635 -12.63 5.92 -14.44
C LEU A 635 -11.85 5.65 -15.74
N GLN A 636 -10.84 6.48 -16.06
CA GLN A 636 -9.89 6.19 -17.14
C GLN A 636 -9.07 4.93 -16.84
N ASP A 637 -8.62 4.76 -15.60
CA ASP A 637 -7.85 3.59 -15.16
C ASP A 637 -8.69 2.31 -15.18
N ILE A 638 -10.00 2.38 -14.90
CA ILE A 638 -10.94 1.28 -15.17
C ILE A 638 -11.05 0.94 -16.65
N SER A 639 -11.13 1.94 -17.52
CA SER A 639 -11.18 1.71 -18.97
C SER A 639 -9.93 0.95 -19.45
N LYS A 640 -8.74 1.29 -18.94
CA LYS A 640 -7.51 0.54 -19.21
C LYS A 640 -7.57 -0.88 -18.62
N HIS A 641 -7.93 -1.01 -17.33
CA HIS A 641 -8.02 -2.30 -16.64
C HIS A 641 -8.95 -3.28 -17.38
N LEU A 642 -10.11 -2.85 -17.87
CA LEU A 642 -11.00 -3.72 -18.63
C LEU A 642 -10.45 -4.13 -20.00
N ASN A 643 -9.75 -3.23 -20.70
CA ASN A 643 -9.04 -3.61 -21.93
C ASN A 643 -7.93 -4.63 -21.62
N ALA A 644 -7.24 -4.52 -20.48
CA ALA A 644 -6.28 -5.52 -20.01
C ALA A 644 -6.92 -6.85 -19.58
N VAL A 645 -8.08 -6.84 -18.91
CA VAL A 645 -8.85 -8.06 -18.62
C VAL A 645 -9.21 -8.79 -19.92
N GLY A 646 -9.64 -8.05 -20.96
CA GLY A 646 -9.92 -8.66 -22.26
C GLY A 646 -8.68 -9.15 -23.01
N TYR A 647 -7.52 -8.53 -22.79
CA TYR A 647 -6.24 -9.03 -23.29
C TYR A 647 -5.85 -10.36 -22.60
N VAL A 648 -5.92 -10.40 -21.26
CA VAL A 648 -5.64 -11.60 -20.45
C VAL A 648 -6.64 -12.73 -20.74
N ASP A 649 -7.92 -12.44 -20.98
CA ASP A 649 -8.91 -13.45 -21.41
C ASP A 649 -8.51 -14.12 -22.73
N ARG A 650 -8.00 -13.36 -23.71
CA ARG A 650 -7.49 -13.92 -24.97
C ARG A 650 -6.21 -14.73 -24.77
N TRP A 651 -5.32 -14.31 -23.87
CA TRP A 651 -4.15 -15.10 -23.50
C TRP A 651 -4.56 -16.43 -22.83
N VAL A 652 -5.55 -16.43 -21.94
CA VAL A 652 -6.13 -17.65 -21.37
C VAL A 652 -6.72 -18.55 -22.46
N GLY A 653 -7.39 -17.99 -23.48
CA GLY A 653 -7.81 -18.71 -24.68
C GLY A 653 -6.64 -19.38 -25.41
N HIS A 654 -5.58 -18.63 -25.70
CA HIS A 654 -4.38 -19.13 -26.38
C HIS A 654 -3.65 -20.23 -25.57
N LEU A 655 -3.65 -20.14 -24.24
CA LEU A 655 -3.16 -21.22 -23.37
C LEU A 655 -4.02 -22.50 -23.45
N LEU A 656 -5.32 -22.38 -23.68
CA LEU A 656 -6.23 -23.52 -23.91
C LEU A 656 -5.97 -24.14 -25.29
N ASP A 657 -5.72 -23.31 -26.31
CA ASP A 657 -5.33 -23.77 -27.65
C ASP A 657 -3.99 -24.52 -27.63
N ILE A 658 -2.97 -24.02 -26.92
CA ILE A 658 -1.68 -24.72 -26.72
C ILE A 658 -1.88 -26.11 -26.09
N VAL A 659 -2.76 -26.23 -25.09
CA VAL A 659 -3.08 -27.52 -24.44
C VAL A 659 -3.80 -28.48 -25.40
N GLU A 660 -4.56 -27.98 -26.37
CA GLU A 660 -5.18 -28.81 -27.42
C GLU A 660 -4.18 -29.19 -28.52
N GLU A 661 -3.35 -28.25 -28.99
CA GLU A 661 -2.31 -28.49 -30.00
C GLU A 661 -1.24 -29.50 -29.54
N GLU A 662 -0.83 -29.45 -28.27
CA GLU A 662 0.08 -30.45 -27.68
C GLU A 662 -0.65 -31.75 -27.26
N GLY A 663 -1.96 -31.87 -27.53
CA GLY A 663 -2.77 -33.09 -27.34
C GLY A 663 -3.16 -33.41 -25.90
N ALA A 664 -2.97 -32.47 -24.96
CA ALA A 664 -3.11 -32.66 -23.51
C ALA A 664 -4.49 -32.27 -22.96
N THR A 665 -5.43 -31.80 -23.81
CA THR A 665 -6.77 -31.34 -23.39
C THR A 665 -7.59 -32.37 -22.59
N ASN A 666 -7.38 -33.67 -22.82
CA ASN A 666 -8.13 -34.75 -22.15
C ASN A 666 -7.47 -35.31 -20.87
N ASP A 667 -6.26 -34.86 -20.53
CA ASP A 667 -5.54 -35.29 -19.31
C ASP A 667 -4.97 -34.14 -18.46
N THR A 668 -5.30 -32.90 -18.78
CA THR A 668 -4.83 -31.68 -18.08
C THR A 668 -5.97 -31.00 -17.33
N LEU A 669 -5.90 -31.00 -16.00
CA LEU A 669 -6.76 -30.13 -15.17
C LEU A 669 -6.22 -28.71 -15.23
N ILE A 670 -7.08 -27.75 -15.58
CA ILE A 670 -6.74 -26.32 -15.60
C ILE A 670 -7.48 -25.64 -14.44
N VAL A 671 -6.74 -25.01 -13.54
CA VAL A 671 -7.28 -24.27 -12.40
C VAL A 671 -6.97 -22.79 -12.62
N LEU A 672 -8.00 -21.96 -12.70
CA LEU A 672 -7.86 -20.51 -12.76
C LEU A 672 -8.33 -19.92 -11.44
N VAL A 673 -7.53 -19.05 -10.82
CA VAL A 673 -7.85 -18.37 -9.56
C VAL A 673 -7.37 -16.94 -9.62
N GLY A 674 -8.21 -15.96 -9.25
CA GLY A 674 -7.73 -14.59 -9.09
C GLY A 674 -6.95 -14.47 -7.78
N ASP A 675 -5.77 -13.86 -7.83
CA ASP A 675 -4.92 -13.70 -6.66
C ASP A 675 -5.46 -12.59 -5.74
N HIS A 676 -5.92 -11.48 -6.31
CA HIS A 676 -6.75 -10.44 -5.71
C HIS A 676 -7.51 -9.66 -6.79
N GLY A 677 -8.43 -8.78 -6.39
CA GLY A 677 -9.07 -7.82 -7.30
C GLY A 677 -8.46 -6.42 -7.21
N VAL A 678 -9.16 -5.42 -7.76
CA VAL A 678 -8.78 -3.99 -7.68
C VAL A 678 -9.96 -3.10 -7.30
N PRO A 679 -9.82 -2.09 -6.43
CA PRO A 679 -10.92 -1.30 -5.86
C PRO A 679 -11.19 0.03 -6.57
N VAL A 680 -10.88 0.11 -7.87
CA VAL A 680 -10.77 1.39 -8.61
C VAL A 680 -12.12 2.09 -8.81
N ILE A 681 -13.24 1.36 -8.94
CA ILE A 681 -14.59 1.95 -9.03
C ILE A 681 -15.04 2.50 -7.68
N GLU A 682 -14.83 1.72 -6.62
CA GLU A 682 -15.39 1.96 -5.29
C GLU A 682 -14.66 3.08 -4.56
N MET A 683 -13.33 3.07 -4.62
CA MET A 683 -12.47 3.93 -3.81
C MET A 683 -11.53 4.82 -4.64
N GLY A 684 -11.53 4.68 -5.97
CA GLY A 684 -10.58 5.37 -6.86
C GLY A 684 -9.17 4.80 -6.86
N GLY A 685 -8.83 3.91 -5.92
CA GLY A 685 -7.50 3.33 -5.79
C GLY A 685 -7.18 2.38 -6.94
N ALA A 686 -6.24 2.76 -7.80
CA ALA A 686 -5.72 1.94 -8.89
C ALA A 686 -4.81 0.77 -8.40
N SER A 687 -4.74 0.55 -7.08
CA SER A 687 -4.01 -0.53 -6.41
C SER A 687 -4.81 -0.95 -5.16
N PRO A 688 -4.78 -2.22 -4.73
CA PRO A 688 -5.39 -2.65 -3.46
C PRO A 688 -4.66 -2.15 -2.20
N TRP A 689 -3.55 -1.40 -2.35
CA TRP A 689 -2.67 -0.99 -1.25
C TRP A 689 -3.37 -0.17 -0.16
N GLY A 690 -3.62 -0.79 1.00
CA GLY A 690 -4.33 -0.18 2.12
C GLY A 690 -5.82 0.09 1.86
N VAL A 691 -6.38 -0.37 0.73
CA VAL A 691 -7.76 -0.09 0.31
C VAL A 691 -8.66 -1.29 0.60
N PRO A 692 -9.59 -1.20 1.57
CA PRO A 692 -10.27 -2.37 2.11
C PRO A 692 -11.55 -2.79 1.36
N SER A 693 -11.92 -2.11 0.27
CA SER A 693 -13.15 -2.39 -0.49
C SER A 693 -13.23 -3.81 -1.04
N MET A 694 -14.40 -4.43 -1.00
CA MET A 694 -14.75 -5.74 -1.59
C MET A 694 -14.28 -5.94 -3.03
N GLY A 695 -14.07 -4.87 -3.81
CA GLY A 695 -13.46 -4.93 -5.14
C GLY A 695 -12.09 -5.62 -5.16
N SER A 696 -11.34 -5.59 -4.06
CA SER A 696 -10.05 -6.31 -3.91
C SER A 696 -10.20 -7.79 -3.49
N PHE A 697 -11.39 -8.24 -3.10
CA PHE A 697 -11.62 -9.50 -2.38
C PHE A 697 -12.50 -10.51 -3.13
N HIS A 698 -13.31 -10.09 -4.10
CA HIS A 698 -14.15 -11.00 -4.88
C HIS A 698 -13.47 -11.37 -6.19
N VAL A 699 -12.92 -12.57 -6.25
CA VAL A 699 -12.04 -13.07 -7.33
C VAL A 699 -12.60 -14.34 -7.98
N PRO A 700 -12.23 -14.67 -9.23
CA PRO A 700 -12.62 -15.94 -9.84
C PRO A 700 -11.96 -17.15 -9.16
N LEU A 701 -12.62 -18.30 -9.26
CA LEU A 701 -12.04 -19.63 -9.09
C LEU A 701 -12.79 -20.62 -9.99
N VAL A 702 -12.07 -21.27 -10.90
CA VAL A 702 -12.62 -22.25 -11.86
C VAL A 702 -11.68 -23.45 -11.95
N LEU A 703 -12.23 -24.67 -11.84
CA LEU A 703 -11.53 -25.92 -12.12
C LEU A 703 -12.11 -26.50 -13.42
N SER A 704 -11.33 -26.51 -14.50
CA SER A 704 -11.78 -26.90 -15.85
C SER A 704 -11.07 -28.13 -16.40
N HIS A 705 -11.84 -29.06 -16.93
CA HIS A 705 -11.40 -30.27 -17.65
C HIS A 705 -12.58 -30.83 -18.45
N PRO A 706 -12.41 -31.27 -19.72
CA PRO A 706 -13.53 -31.66 -20.58
C PRO A 706 -14.49 -32.70 -19.99
N HIS A 707 -13.97 -33.61 -19.16
CA HIS A 707 -14.74 -34.71 -18.56
C HIS A 707 -15.20 -34.43 -17.11
N LEU A 708 -14.84 -33.28 -16.51
CA LEU A 708 -15.40 -32.90 -15.20
C LEU A 708 -16.90 -32.55 -15.35
N PRO A 709 -17.75 -32.99 -14.40
CA PRO A 709 -19.15 -32.59 -14.40
C PRO A 709 -19.28 -31.07 -14.22
N VAL A 710 -20.15 -30.47 -15.03
CA VAL A 710 -20.53 -29.05 -14.97
C VAL A 710 -21.21 -28.72 -13.64
N ILE A 711 -20.63 -27.82 -12.85
CA ILE A 711 -21.09 -27.43 -11.51
C ILE A 711 -20.88 -25.92 -11.28
N ASP A 712 -21.88 -25.24 -10.71
CA ASP A 712 -21.76 -23.89 -10.14
C ASP A 712 -21.86 -23.96 -8.61
N ILE A 713 -20.88 -23.38 -7.91
CA ILE A 713 -20.89 -23.23 -6.45
C ILE A 713 -21.29 -21.79 -6.11
N ASN A 714 -22.56 -21.63 -5.75
CA ASN A 714 -23.17 -20.34 -5.40
C ASN A 714 -23.30 -20.13 -3.89
N ASP A 715 -23.27 -21.20 -3.10
CA ASP A 715 -23.62 -21.19 -1.69
C ASP A 715 -22.38 -21.27 -0.79
N LEU A 716 -22.49 -20.68 0.41
CA LEU A 716 -21.51 -20.80 1.48
C LEU A 716 -22.07 -21.74 2.54
N ALA A 717 -21.20 -22.40 3.31
CA ALA A 717 -21.64 -23.43 4.25
C ALA A 717 -22.49 -22.85 5.40
N GLU A 718 -23.56 -23.54 5.77
CA GLU A 718 -24.43 -23.17 6.90
C GLU A 718 -23.70 -23.22 8.26
N ASP A 719 -22.60 -23.98 8.37
CA ASP A 719 -21.78 -24.00 9.59
C ASP A 719 -21.08 -22.65 9.81
N ARG A 720 -20.97 -22.20 11.07
CA ARG A 720 -20.22 -20.98 11.43
C ARG A 720 -18.72 -21.14 11.27
N ARG A 721 -18.24 -20.84 10.05
CA ARG A 721 -16.83 -20.94 9.64
C ARG A 721 -16.26 -19.54 9.43
N TRP A 722 -15.31 -19.14 10.25
CA TRP A 722 -14.57 -17.88 10.08
C TRP A 722 -13.54 -17.99 8.96
N TYR A 723 -13.37 -16.93 8.19
CA TYR A 723 -12.26 -16.79 7.24
C TYR A 723 -11.72 -15.36 7.24
N PHE A 724 -10.41 -15.27 6.98
CA PHE A 724 -9.59 -14.07 7.17
C PHE A 724 -8.74 -13.83 5.94
N THR A 725 -8.83 -12.61 5.40
CA THR A 725 -7.99 -12.15 4.29
C THR A 725 -7.09 -11.02 4.79
N SER A 726 -5.77 -11.20 4.64
CA SER A 726 -4.78 -10.16 4.94
C SER A 726 -4.88 -9.02 3.93
N VAL A 727 -5.14 -7.80 4.38
CA VAL A 727 -5.31 -6.64 3.49
C VAL A 727 -3.94 -6.02 3.18
N SER A 728 -3.63 -5.83 1.90
CA SER A 728 -2.36 -5.28 1.41
C SER A 728 -1.96 -3.99 2.15
N PRO A 729 -0.68 -3.81 2.54
CA PRO A 729 0.47 -4.71 2.31
C PRO A 729 0.61 -5.89 3.30
N GLY A 730 -0.34 -6.08 4.23
CA GLY A 730 -0.58 -7.38 4.89
C GLY A 730 -0.61 -7.39 6.42
N GLY A 731 0.00 -6.41 7.09
CA GLY A 731 0.08 -6.27 8.55
C GLY A 731 -0.73 -5.09 9.12
N GLN A 732 -1.56 -4.43 8.31
CA GLN A 732 -2.30 -3.22 8.72
C GLN A 732 -3.75 -3.50 9.11
N THR A 733 -4.44 -4.34 8.34
CA THR A 733 -5.88 -4.64 8.49
C THR A 733 -6.15 -6.09 8.10
N ILE A 734 -7.08 -6.75 8.79
CA ILE A 734 -7.61 -8.07 8.41
C ILE A 734 -9.07 -7.94 8.02
N SER A 735 -9.45 -8.48 6.87
CA SER A 735 -10.85 -8.63 6.46
C SER A 735 -11.38 -9.95 7.01
N THR A 736 -12.33 -9.87 7.95
CA THR A 736 -12.90 -11.00 8.70
C THR A 736 -14.37 -11.20 8.30
N ARG A 737 -14.74 -12.43 7.94
CA ARG A 737 -16.10 -12.84 7.54
C ARG A 737 -16.42 -14.23 8.09
N SER A 738 -17.71 -14.61 8.09
CA SER A 738 -18.13 -15.97 8.43
C SER A 738 -19.17 -16.52 7.44
N MET A 739 -19.18 -17.84 7.23
CA MET A 739 -20.04 -18.48 6.22
C MET A 739 -21.54 -18.54 6.59
N ASP A 740 -21.85 -18.56 7.89
CA ASP A 740 -23.20 -18.55 8.47
C ASP A 740 -23.86 -17.16 8.45
N SER A 741 -23.08 -16.09 8.29
CA SER A 741 -23.57 -14.71 8.18
C SER A 741 -22.82 -13.96 7.07
N PRO A 742 -22.86 -14.47 5.82
CA PRO A 742 -21.94 -14.06 4.75
C PRO A 742 -22.17 -12.64 4.25
N ARG A 743 -23.33 -12.05 4.59
CA ARG A 743 -23.67 -10.64 4.41
C ARG A 743 -22.79 -9.70 5.21
N TRP A 744 -22.31 -10.11 6.39
CA TRP A 744 -21.53 -9.23 7.26
C TRP A 744 -20.03 -9.39 7.03
N ARG A 745 -19.35 -8.26 7.16
CA ARG A 745 -17.89 -8.15 7.03
C ARG A 745 -17.37 -7.14 8.03
N LEU A 746 -16.31 -7.52 8.73
CA LEU A 746 -15.58 -6.65 9.64
C LEU A 746 -14.14 -6.51 9.13
N LEU A 747 -13.66 -5.29 9.04
CA LEU A 747 -12.27 -4.96 8.80
C LEU A 747 -11.65 -4.54 10.13
N VAL A 748 -10.67 -5.32 10.56
CA VAL A 748 -10.05 -5.26 11.89
C VAL A 748 -8.69 -4.57 11.77
N PRO A 749 -8.50 -3.37 12.34
CA PRO A 749 -7.24 -2.66 12.29
C PRO A 749 -6.23 -3.28 13.26
N LEU A 750 -5.04 -3.57 12.74
CA LEU A 750 -3.92 -4.07 13.53
C LEU A 750 -3.02 -2.96 14.07
N ILE A 751 -3.26 -1.70 13.66
CA ILE A 751 -2.40 -0.53 13.90
C ILE A 751 -3.25 0.69 14.33
N GLN A 752 -2.71 1.58 15.18
CA GLN A 752 -3.47 2.75 15.70
C GLN A 752 -3.96 3.71 14.61
N ASP A 753 -3.27 3.73 13.46
CA ASP A 753 -3.49 4.57 12.29
C ASP A 753 -4.41 3.93 11.22
N ALA A 754 -5.15 2.88 11.58
CA ALA A 754 -6.19 2.25 10.77
C ALA A 754 -7.54 2.21 11.49
N GLU A 755 -8.62 2.32 10.71
CA GLU A 755 -10.00 2.37 11.18
C GLU A 755 -10.65 0.98 11.17
N TRP A 756 -11.57 0.74 12.10
CA TRP A 756 -12.52 -0.37 12.02
C TRP A 756 -13.59 -0.04 10.98
N TYR A 757 -13.84 -0.94 10.02
CA TYR A 757 -14.98 -0.81 9.10
C TYR A 757 -15.92 -2.01 9.23
N PHE A 758 -17.23 -1.76 9.26
CA PHE A 758 -18.26 -2.79 9.17
C PHE A 758 -19.14 -2.58 7.95
N SER A 759 -19.50 -3.67 7.27
CA SER A 759 -20.32 -3.68 6.05
C SER A 759 -21.40 -4.75 6.08
N ASP A 760 -22.54 -4.46 5.45
CA ASP A 760 -23.66 -5.38 5.26
C ASP A 760 -23.92 -5.52 3.74
N LEU A 761 -23.21 -6.47 3.16
CA LEU A 761 -23.03 -6.70 1.72
C LEU A 761 -24.31 -7.15 0.99
N GLU A 762 -25.38 -7.51 1.71
CA GLU A 762 -26.72 -7.64 1.11
C GLU A 762 -27.36 -6.30 0.78
N THR A 763 -27.02 -5.25 1.54
CA THR A 763 -27.59 -3.89 1.40
C THR A 763 -26.62 -2.90 0.76
N ASP A 764 -25.32 -3.19 0.81
CA ASP A 764 -24.23 -2.34 0.35
C ASP A 764 -23.09 -3.22 -0.22
N PRO A 765 -23.32 -3.94 -1.35
CA PRO A 765 -22.37 -4.93 -1.88
C PRO A 765 -21.05 -4.33 -2.39
N HIS A 766 -21.03 -3.04 -2.70
CA HIS A 766 -19.86 -2.29 -3.15
C HIS A 766 -19.25 -1.40 -2.07
N GLU A 767 -19.81 -1.45 -0.85
CA GLU A 767 -19.30 -0.77 0.35
C GLU A 767 -19.22 0.77 0.22
N GLU A 768 -20.20 1.39 -0.46
CA GLU A 768 -20.26 2.85 -0.61
C GLU A 768 -20.63 3.59 0.70
N THR A 769 -21.11 2.88 1.74
CA THR A 769 -21.64 3.48 3.00
C THR A 769 -21.17 2.79 4.29
N GLN A 770 -19.95 2.23 4.32
CA GLN A 770 -19.41 1.49 5.48
C GLN A 770 -19.54 2.24 6.82
N VAL A 771 -19.71 1.49 7.92
CA VAL A 771 -19.61 2.05 9.28
C VAL A 771 -18.13 2.10 9.68
N ALA A 772 -17.54 3.29 9.74
CA ALA A 772 -16.15 3.52 10.13
C ALA A 772 -16.02 4.00 11.59
N SER A 773 -14.95 3.61 12.30
CA SER A 773 -14.51 4.25 13.56
C SER A 773 -13.08 3.87 13.97
N PHE A 774 -12.38 4.72 14.70
CA PHE A 774 -11.13 4.34 15.39
C PHE A 774 -11.35 3.64 16.74
N ASP A 775 -12.53 3.76 17.35
CA ASP A 775 -12.84 3.10 18.63
C ASP A 775 -13.71 1.86 18.44
N PHE A 776 -13.33 0.75 19.08
CA PHE A 776 -14.05 -0.52 18.97
C PHE A 776 -15.48 -0.43 19.53
N VAL A 777 -15.68 0.24 20.68
CA VAL A 777 -17.00 0.37 21.30
C VAL A 777 -17.86 1.42 20.56
N GLY A 778 -17.23 2.45 19.99
CA GLY A 778 -17.83 3.39 19.04
C GLY A 778 -18.35 2.69 17.79
N MET A 779 -17.53 1.84 17.15
CA MET A 779 -17.91 0.99 16.03
C MET A 779 -19.11 0.10 16.38
N LEU A 780 -19.04 -0.67 17.48
CA LEU A 780 -20.14 -1.56 17.89
C LEU A 780 -21.47 -0.81 18.10
N ARG A 781 -21.44 0.38 18.71
CA ARG A 781 -22.64 1.23 18.86
C ARG A 781 -23.16 1.78 17.53
N ALA A 782 -22.27 2.11 16.60
CA ALA A 782 -22.65 2.59 15.27
C ALA A 782 -23.27 1.46 14.43
N VAL A 783 -22.73 0.24 14.52
CA VAL A 783 -23.30 -0.97 13.93
C VAL A 783 -24.65 -1.30 14.55
N GLU A 784 -24.78 -1.30 15.89
CA GLU A 784 -26.08 -1.51 16.56
C GLU A 784 -27.14 -0.50 16.09
N LYS A 785 -26.75 0.76 15.93
CA LYS A 785 -27.63 1.85 15.49
C LYS A 785 -28.04 1.76 14.01
N LYS A 786 -27.18 1.25 13.11
CA LYS A 786 -27.44 1.18 11.65
C LYS A 786 -28.00 -0.19 11.21
N HIS A 787 -27.48 -1.29 11.76
CA HIS A 787 -27.75 -2.67 11.35
C HIS A 787 -28.37 -3.55 12.45
N GLY A 788 -28.51 -3.05 13.69
CA GLY A 788 -29.15 -3.76 14.79
C GLY A 788 -28.18 -4.55 15.68
N VAL A 789 -28.70 -4.99 16.84
CA VAL A 789 -27.89 -5.57 17.92
C VAL A 789 -27.19 -6.88 17.54
N ASP A 790 -27.76 -7.68 16.65
CA ASP A 790 -27.17 -8.98 16.27
C ASP A 790 -25.99 -8.82 15.31
N ALA A 791 -26.03 -7.82 14.42
CA ALA A 791 -24.87 -7.40 13.63
C ALA A 791 -23.72 -6.92 14.54
N ALA A 792 -24.03 -6.19 15.62
CA ALA A 792 -23.05 -5.73 16.58
C ALA A 792 -22.45 -6.88 17.42
N LYS A 793 -23.24 -7.86 17.86
CA LYS A 793 -22.73 -9.09 18.50
C LYS A 793 -21.82 -9.89 17.56
N TRP A 794 -22.20 -10.01 16.29
CA TRP A 794 -21.37 -10.69 15.30
C TRP A 794 -20.04 -9.96 15.09
N ALA A 795 -20.06 -8.62 15.00
CA ALA A 795 -18.85 -7.80 14.88
C ALA A 795 -17.95 -7.88 16.13
N GLU A 796 -18.54 -7.97 17.33
CA GLU A 796 -17.79 -8.24 18.57
C GLU A 796 -17.06 -9.59 18.46
N GLU A 797 -17.79 -10.66 18.13
CA GLU A 797 -17.20 -12.00 18.06
C GLU A 797 -16.16 -12.14 16.93
N ALA A 798 -16.38 -11.48 15.79
CA ALA A 798 -15.43 -11.41 14.68
C ALA A 798 -14.10 -10.76 15.12
N ALA A 799 -14.15 -9.68 15.91
CA ALA A 799 -12.95 -9.03 16.43
C ALA A 799 -12.16 -9.95 17.37
N PHE A 800 -12.83 -10.66 18.29
CA PHE A 800 -12.15 -11.59 19.20
C PHE A 800 -11.60 -12.84 18.49
N ALA A 801 -12.33 -13.38 17.50
CA ALA A 801 -11.83 -14.43 16.62
C ALA A 801 -10.56 -13.99 15.88
N THR A 802 -10.54 -12.75 15.37
CA THR A 802 -9.36 -12.16 14.71
C THR A 802 -8.20 -11.96 15.69
N ARG A 803 -8.46 -11.50 16.93
CA ARG A 803 -7.44 -11.32 17.98
C ARG A 803 -6.68 -12.60 18.27
N TRP A 804 -7.42 -13.70 18.43
CA TRP A 804 -6.83 -15.03 18.60
C TRP A 804 -6.08 -15.48 17.33
N TRP A 805 -6.74 -15.41 16.16
CA TRP A 805 -6.18 -15.89 14.88
C TRP A 805 -4.89 -15.16 14.46
N VAL A 806 -4.76 -13.85 14.67
CA VAL A 806 -3.51 -13.12 14.39
C VAL A 806 -2.37 -13.61 15.28
N THR A 807 -2.64 -13.84 16.56
CA THR A 807 -1.61 -14.29 17.51
C THR A 807 -1.18 -15.73 17.20
N ASP A 808 -2.13 -16.60 16.86
CA ASP A 808 -1.84 -17.97 16.43
C ASP A 808 -1.14 -18.03 15.05
N ASN A 809 -1.50 -17.15 14.10
CA ASN A 809 -0.79 -16.99 12.82
C ASN A 809 0.71 -16.68 13.04
N HIS A 810 1.02 -15.71 13.92
CA HIS A 810 2.40 -15.38 14.28
C HIS A 810 3.14 -16.58 14.88
N GLN A 811 2.50 -17.37 15.74
CA GLN A 811 3.09 -18.62 16.26
C GLN A 811 3.35 -19.65 15.15
N ARG A 812 2.37 -19.94 14.28
CA ARG A 812 2.53 -20.87 13.14
C ARG A 812 3.73 -20.51 12.26
N TRP A 813 3.88 -19.23 11.94
CA TRP A 813 4.97 -18.67 11.12
C TRP A 813 6.32 -18.53 11.83
N ARG A 814 6.38 -18.79 13.15
CA ARG A 814 7.55 -18.55 14.02
C ARG A 814 8.00 -17.07 14.01
N TYR A 815 7.04 -16.16 13.93
CA TYR A 815 7.20 -14.71 13.96
C TYR A 815 7.00 -14.20 15.39
N ILE A 816 8.10 -13.84 16.08
CA ILE A 816 8.16 -13.51 17.52
C ILE A 816 9.07 -12.29 17.73
#